data_AF-A0AAE3LVN2-F1
#
_entry.id   AF-A0AAE3LVN2-F1
#
_cell.length_a   1.000
_cell.length_b   1.000
_cell.length_c   1.000
_cell.angle_alpha   90.00
_cell.angle_beta   90.00
_cell.angle_gamma   90.00
#
_symmetry.space_group_name_H-M   'P 1'
#
loop_
_entity.id
_entity.type
_entity.pdbx_description
1 polymer ?
#
loop_
_entity_poly.entity_id
_entity_poly.type
_entity_poly.pdbx_seq_one_letter_code
_entity_poly.pdbx_strand_id
1 'polypeptide(L)'
;VHVDMAPIGSADRYHHTIPLQRDLADGQSHALALHGWTGLAGWPPAPNAKNKLYMGSPALVERDPNVLAIVRLAQTVLDAAQTLDAASPDGRALIELLHRALQLLDARAPIGDALYDSAPAALAQLESGLADAGEALDVTLHGIGHAHMDIAYLWPIDQIRLKNARTYSNVLRLMDKDPSYKFSHSQPQLYDYTARDYPDLFAQIKTRVAQGRWEVMGGMWVEPDLNLSGGEALIRQLTLGRGYFKDTFGDVETPVLWLPDTFGFPAQVPQLMKLAGLDWFVTNKLNWNQYNKVPSTTHHWEGLDGSRVLAQILTTPRDVQYLPFPTNYKSDLSAGEVLGTWTNSTAPDAVRDLPICYGYGDGGGGPTEDLLAKANAFQAMPGMPKFSHGTVRAMFEAIQDTSDLPVWSGEHYMEGHRGTYTSQGWIKRANRKAEWALHEVEAMAAMAGRSVDLDEAWKLLCLNQFHDIITGTSVTQVFEDARRDYARIADIIEPMARDAAARLALDEPAILNTSPTTGSRLAVVPQSADTNAQSIDGGALCLFDDVPAFGSVPISDACQPDEPADCKRDGEVFVLENAMLRVVINDAGQLTEVFDKSNTHHVLATGEIGNALLAFEDRPICWDAWDIDPTYEDRSEVVAGDTLIEIEETGPLRASLLVTTHWRGSVIRQRIRLGAHSARLDFVTEVDWHEQHTLLKAAFPTSLSPQTATYDVQWGRVSRATTRDTSFDAARFEVPAHKWASIAQGDLAVAVLNDCKYGYDVLGGCVRITLIKSATSPDPQADQGHHEFTYALLPYDAADPHTLDHEAYDLNAPLRALPAASRPFSPSFSGIQSSAKNVIVETVKPAGDGNGIILRLFEAHGHATDTQLDFGVEIASCESVTIFEETETPVDTDKNTINLSLKPFQIRTVRVVFQD
;
A
#
# COMPACT_ATOMS: atom_id res chain seq x y z
N VAL A 1 7.42 -9.65 31.84
CA VAL A 1 7.80 -10.39 33.07
C VAL A 1 8.06 -9.36 34.14
N HIS A 2 7.51 -9.57 35.32
CA HIS A 2 7.56 -8.60 36.40
C HIS A 2 8.10 -9.24 37.67
N VAL A 3 8.89 -8.49 38.43
CA VAL A 3 9.31 -8.82 39.79
C VAL A 3 8.71 -7.76 40.70
N ASP A 4 7.92 -8.19 41.69
CA ASP A 4 7.17 -7.30 42.58
C ASP A 4 6.37 -6.22 41.82
N MET A 5 5.73 -6.64 40.72
CA MET A 5 4.99 -5.81 39.77
C MET A 5 5.83 -4.81 38.96
N ALA A 6 7.13 -4.69 39.20
CA ALA A 6 8.04 -3.92 38.36
C ALA A 6 8.44 -4.72 37.10
N PRO A 7 8.32 -4.16 35.88
CA PRO A 7 8.71 -4.85 34.67
C PRO A 7 10.24 -5.01 34.61
N ILE A 8 10.72 -6.23 34.36
CA ILE A 8 12.15 -6.54 34.26
C ILE A 8 12.60 -7.00 32.87
N GLY A 9 11.65 -7.22 31.96
CA GLY A 9 11.90 -7.67 30.59
C GLY A 9 10.75 -8.49 30.02
N SER A 10 10.95 -9.04 28.83
CA SER A 10 9.98 -9.90 28.16
C SER A 10 10.58 -11.24 27.75
N ALA A 11 9.71 -12.25 27.65
CA ALA A 11 10.06 -13.54 27.10
C ALA A 11 9.14 -13.83 25.92
N ASP A 12 9.71 -14.39 24.86
CA ASP A 12 9.01 -14.84 23.67
C ASP A 12 9.69 -16.12 23.15
N ARG A 13 9.30 -16.60 21.97
CA ARG A 13 9.85 -17.84 21.38
C ARG A 13 11.35 -17.75 21.05
N TYR A 14 11.96 -16.58 21.11
CA TYR A 14 13.37 -16.32 20.82
C TYR A 14 14.13 -15.72 22.02
N HIS A 15 13.42 -15.07 22.95
CA HIS A 15 13.94 -14.51 24.20
C HIS A 15 13.58 -15.40 25.39
N HIS A 16 14.44 -16.37 25.72
CA HIS A 16 14.16 -17.34 26.79
C HIS A 16 14.79 -16.98 28.14
N THR A 17 15.68 -15.97 28.17
CA THR A 17 16.42 -15.59 29.38
C THR A 17 16.19 -14.13 29.72
N ILE A 18 15.96 -13.86 31.00
CA ILE A 18 15.75 -12.52 31.53
C ILE A 18 16.75 -12.34 32.67
N PRO A 19 17.69 -11.38 32.58
CA PRO A 19 18.64 -11.13 33.66
C PRO A 19 17.89 -10.57 34.87
N LEU A 20 18.20 -11.11 36.06
CA LEU A 20 17.76 -10.52 37.32
C LEU A 20 18.73 -9.42 37.74
N GLN A 21 18.20 -8.33 38.27
CA GLN A 21 19.01 -7.25 38.82
C GLN A 21 19.69 -7.73 40.12
N ARG A 22 20.93 -7.29 40.35
CA ARG A 22 21.73 -7.76 41.50
C ARG A 22 21.20 -7.29 42.86
N ASP A 23 20.45 -6.21 42.88
CA ASP A 23 19.77 -5.68 44.07
C ASP A 23 18.64 -6.59 44.56
N LEU A 24 18.11 -7.47 43.71
CA LEU A 24 17.18 -8.55 44.10
C LEU A 24 17.85 -9.67 44.91
N ALA A 25 19.17 -9.64 45.08
CA ALA A 25 19.90 -10.55 45.95
C ALA A 25 19.98 -10.03 47.40
N ASP A 26 18.87 -9.54 47.94
CA ASP A 26 18.76 -8.91 49.26
C ASP A 26 18.37 -9.92 50.38
N GLY A 27 18.17 -11.19 50.03
CA GLY A 27 17.73 -12.25 50.92
C GLY A 27 16.23 -12.27 51.21
N GLN A 28 15.44 -11.41 50.55
CA GLN A 28 13.98 -11.38 50.64
C GLN A 28 13.32 -12.28 49.60
N SER A 29 12.03 -12.54 49.80
CA SER A 29 11.20 -13.21 48.80
C SER A 29 10.60 -12.19 47.85
N HIS A 30 10.84 -12.37 46.55
CA HIS A 30 10.26 -11.54 45.50
C HIS A 30 9.21 -12.33 44.70
N ALA A 31 8.14 -11.65 44.27
CA ALA A 31 7.08 -12.25 43.48
C ALA A 31 7.36 -12.13 41.98
N LEU A 32 7.44 -13.26 41.28
CA LEU A 32 7.54 -13.29 39.81
C LEU A 32 6.13 -13.38 39.19
N ALA A 33 5.74 -12.37 38.42
CA ALA A 33 4.49 -12.35 37.67
C ALA A 33 4.73 -12.42 36.16
N LEU A 34 4.03 -13.34 35.50
CA LEU A 34 4.12 -13.59 34.06
C LEU A 34 2.78 -13.22 33.41
N HIS A 35 2.83 -12.31 32.44
CA HIS A 35 1.73 -11.99 31.56
C HIS A 35 2.11 -12.47 30.16
N GLY A 36 1.28 -13.33 29.56
CA GLY A 36 1.57 -13.96 28.28
C GLY A 36 0.33 -14.12 27.43
N TRP A 37 0.53 -14.08 26.12
CA TRP A 37 -0.49 -14.32 25.10
C TRP A 37 -0.04 -15.52 24.27
N THR A 38 -0.92 -16.50 24.08
CA THR A 38 -0.59 -17.75 23.37
C THR A 38 -0.71 -17.63 21.86
N GLY A 39 -1.40 -16.60 21.37
CA GLY A 39 -1.63 -16.33 19.95
C GLY A 39 -2.29 -17.45 19.16
N LEU A 40 -2.27 -17.29 17.83
CA LEU A 40 -2.54 -18.36 16.88
C LEU A 40 -1.23 -19.10 16.58
N ALA A 41 -1.23 -20.43 16.67
CA ALA A 41 -0.05 -21.25 16.44
C ALA A 41 -0.15 -22.00 15.10
N GLY A 42 0.92 -21.94 14.29
CA GLY A 42 1.07 -22.68 13.04
C GLY A 42 0.76 -21.86 11.78
N TRP A 43 1.13 -22.39 10.62
CA TRP A 43 0.79 -21.88 9.30
C TRP A 43 0.22 -23.03 8.43
N PRO A 44 -0.93 -22.86 7.76
CA PRO A 44 -1.83 -21.71 7.83
C PRO A 44 -2.42 -21.55 9.25
N PRO A 45 -2.76 -20.31 9.67
CA PRO A 45 -3.35 -20.06 10.97
C PRO A 45 -4.68 -20.81 11.06
N ALA A 46 -4.86 -21.57 12.14
CA ALA A 46 -6.10 -22.29 12.42
C ALA A 46 -6.77 -21.65 13.65
N PRO A 47 -7.75 -20.74 13.47
CA PRO A 47 -8.40 -20.02 14.57
C PRO A 47 -8.99 -20.95 15.63
N ASN A 48 -9.41 -22.16 15.22
CA ASN A 48 -9.99 -23.17 16.07
C ASN A 48 -8.98 -24.22 16.59
N ALA A 49 -7.70 -24.13 16.22
CA ALA A 49 -6.70 -25.08 16.68
C ALA A 49 -6.46 -24.94 18.19
N LYS A 50 -6.57 -26.06 18.90
CA LYS A 50 -6.28 -26.15 20.35
C LYS A 50 -4.77 -26.15 20.67
N ASN A 51 -3.93 -25.78 19.72
CA ASN A 51 -2.48 -25.79 19.88
C ASN A 51 -2.10 -24.69 20.88
N LYS A 52 -1.89 -25.09 22.13
CA LYS A 52 -1.43 -24.20 23.19
C LYS A 52 0.09 -24.21 23.20
N LEU A 53 0.70 -23.04 23.22
CA LEU A 53 2.08 -22.91 23.67
C LEU A 53 2.12 -23.25 25.16
N TYR A 54 2.90 -24.28 25.51
CA TYR A 54 3.15 -24.64 26.90
C TYR A 54 4.44 -23.98 27.36
N MET A 55 4.35 -23.18 28.42
CA MET A 55 5.54 -22.70 29.10
C MET A 55 6.18 -23.87 29.85
N GLY A 56 7.47 -24.13 29.59
CA GLY A 56 8.24 -25.06 30.40
C GLY A 56 8.40 -24.59 31.85
N SER A 57 8.90 -25.44 32.73
CA SER A 57 9.21 -25.05 34.11
C SER A 57 10.26 -23.92 34.11
N PRO A 58 9.95 -22.74 34.68
CA PRO A 58 10.96 -21.70 34.83
C PRO A 58 12.05 -22.19 35.78
N ALA A 59 13.31 -21.88 35.46
CA ALA A 59 14.45 -22.20 36.28
C ALA A 59 15.29 -20.95 36.52
N LEU A 60 15.73 -20.77 37.76
CA LEU A 60 16.80 -19.83 38.06
C LEU A 60 18.12 -20.52 37.69
N VAL A 61 18.88 -19.89 36.78
CA VAL A 61 20.13 -20.44 36.28
C VAL A 61 21.25 -19.42 36.43
N GLU A 62 22.43 -19.89 36.82
CA GLU A 62 23.68 -19.14 36.68
C GLU A 62 24.31 -19.48 35.34
N ARG A 63 24.72 -18.46 34.58
CA ARG A 63 25.33 -18.61 33.26
C ARG A 63 26.79 -18.21 33.36
N ASP A 64 27.70 -19.17 33.20
CA ASP A 64 29.12 -18.86 33.11
C ASP A 64 29.40 -18.09 31.81
N PRO A 65 30.01 -16.89 31.89
CA PRO A 65 30.20 -16.04 30.72
C PRO A 65 31.20 -16.63 29.71
N ASN A 66 32.23 -17.35 30.18
CA ASN A 66 33.27 -17.91 29.31
C ASN A 66 32.74 -19.11 28.54
N VAL A 67 32.05 -20.04 29.23
CA VAL A 67 31.44 -21.21 28.59
C VAL A 67 30.41 -20.77 27.56
N LEU A 68 29.58 -19.78 27.88
CA LEU A 68 28.60 -19.24 26.94
C LEU A 68 29.25 -18.59 25.71
N ALA A 69 30.32 -17.82 25.91
CA ALA A 69 31.07 -17.20 24.81
C ALA A 69 31.70 -18.27 23.89
N ILE A 70 32.30 -19.32 24.47
CA ILE A 70 32.86 -20.45 23.70
C ILE A 70 31.77 -21.12 22.87
N VAL A 71 30.62 -21.46 23.46
CA VAL A 71 29.54 -22.15 22.74
C VAL A 71 29.08 -21.31 21.55
N ARG A 72 28.82 -20.01 21.76
CA ARG A 72 28.36 -19.10 20.69
C ARG A 72 29.41 -18.93 19.59
N LEU A 73 30.66 -18.69 19.97
CA LEU A 73 31.73 -18.47 19.00
C LEU A 73 32.06 -19.76 18.23
N ALA A 74 32.21 -20.89 18.92
CA ALA A 74 32.52 -22.16 18.30
C ALA A 74 31.40 -22.63 17.35
N GLN A 75 30.13 -22.42 17.70
CA GLN A 75 29.01 -22.70 16.80
C GLN A 75 29.06 -21.82 15.53
N THR A 76 29.37 -20.53 15.68
CA THR A 76 29.44 -19.61 14.54
C THR A 76 30.63 -19.93 13.64
N VAL A 77 31.79 -20.26 14.21
CA VAL A 77 32.98 -20.71 13.46
C VAL A 77 32.71 -22.02 12.73
N LEU A 78 32.01 -22.98 13.36
CA LEU A 78 31.64 -24.23 12.74
C LEU A 78 30.69 -24.03 11.56
N ASP A 79 29.67 -23.18 11.73
CA ASP A 79 28.71 -22.82 10.69
C ASP A 79 29.42 -22.16 9.48
N ALA A 80 30.35 -21.23 9.74
CA ALA A 80 31.19 -20.62 8.70
C ALA A 80 32.06 -21.66 7.97
N ALA A 81 32.73 -22.55 8.71
CA ALA A 81 33.57 -23.59 8.11
C ALA A 81 32.77 -24.57 7.23
N GLN A 82 31.54 -24.91 7.64
CA GLN A 82 30.65 -25.76 6.84
C GLN A 82 30.15 -25.06 5.58
N THR A 83 29.86 -23.76 5.68
CA THR A 83 29.38 -22.93 4.57
C THR A 83 30.46 -22.70 3.52
N LEU A 84 31.71 -22.46 3.94
CA LEU A 84 32.88 -22.25 3.05
C LEU A 84 33.43 -23.53 2.42
N ASP A 85 32.77 -24.68 2.62
CA ASP A 85 33.31 -26.03 2.44
C ASP A 85 34.50 -26.30 3.38
N ALA A 86 34.35 -27.26 4.28
CA ALA A 86 35.41 -27.65 5.21
C ALA A 86 36.68 -28.18 4.52
N ALA A 87 36.63 -28.45 3.21
CA ALA A 87 37.80 -28.79 2.41
C ALA A 87 38.54 -27.57 1.82
N SER A 88 37.97 -26.37 1.84
CA SER A 88 38.63 -25.13 1.39
C SER A 88 39.73 -24.69 2.37
N PRO A 89 40.70 -23.85 1.94
CA PRO A 89 41.75 -23.36 2.83
C PRO A 89 41.21 -22.68 4.10
N ASP A 90 40.26 -21.76 3.94
CA ASP A 90 39.65 -21.03 5.06
C ASP A 90 38.80 -21.97 5.92
N GLY A 91 37.98 -22.83 5.29
CA GLY A 91 37.18 -23.83 6.02
C GLY A 91 38.03 -24.77 6.87
N ARG A 92 39.16 -25.27 6.35
CA ARG A 92 40.11 -26.10 7.11
C ARG A 92 40.74 -25.35 8.26
N ALA A 93 41.14 -24.10 8.06
CA ALA A 93 41.76 -23.29 9.10
C ALA A 93 40.81 -23.05 10.27
N LEU A 94 39.52 -22.80 9.98
CA LEU A 94 38.48 -22.67 11.00
C LEU A 94 38.22 -23.99 11.75
N ILE A 95 38.19 -25.13 11.07
CA ILE A 95 38.08 -26.45 11.73
C ILE A 95 39.29 -26.74 12.64
N GLU A 96 40.50 -26.42 12.20
CA GLU A 96 41.72 -26.59 13.01
C GLU A 96 41.73 -25.65 14.23
N LEU A 97 41.23 -24.42 14.07
CA LEU A 97 41.03 -23.51 15.20
C LEU A 97 40.08 -24.10 16.25
N LEU A 98 38.92 -24.62 15.82
CA LEU A 98 37.98 -25.30 16.71
C LEU A 98 38.62 -26.50 17.39
N HIS A 99 39.38 -27.30 16.64
CA HIS A 99 40.07 -28.47 17.19
C HIS A 99 41.02 -28.08 18.34
N ARG A 100 41.87 -27.07 18.13
CA ARG A 100 42.83 -26.59 19.14
C ARG A 100 42.13 -26.04 20.39
N ALA A 101 41.06 -25.28 20.21
CA ALA A 101 40.31 -24.76 21.35
C ALA A 101 39.60 -25.85 22.14
N LEU A 102 38.94 -26.80 21.47
CA LEU A 102 38.23 -27.91 22.11
C LEU A 102 39.18 -28.88 22.83
N GLN A 103 40.43 -29.00 22.39
CA GLN A 103 41.46 -29.76 23.12
C GLN A 103 41.81 -29.17 24.49
N LEU A 104 41.66 -27.85 24.66
CA LEU A 104 41.90 -27.17 25.93
C LEU A 104 40.73 -27.30 26.91
N LEU A 105 39.51 -27.56 26.40
CA LEU A 105 38.29 -27.60 27.19
C LEU A 105 38.07 -28.97 27.84
N ASP A 106 37.92 -29.01 29.16
CA ASP A 106 37.64 -30.23 29.91
C ASP A 106 36.14 -30.45 30.12
N ALA A 107 35.50 -31.10 29.15
CA ALA A 107 34.08 -31.44 29.20
C ALA A 107 33.80 -32.88 29.72
N ARG A 108 34.75 -33.51 30.43
CA ARG A 108 34.58 -34.87 30.95
C ARG A 108 33.49 -34.92 32.03
N ALA A 109 32.74 -36.01 32.06
CA ALA A 109 31.70 -36.21 33.06
C ALA A 109 32.30 -36.57 34.44
N PRO A 110 31.73 -36.08 35.56
CA PRO A 110 30.62 -35.12 35.62
C PRO A 110 31.05 -33.70 35.22
N ILE A 111 30.19 -33.00 34.47
CA ILE A 111 30.42 -31.58 34.14
C ILE A 111 30.42 -30.78 35.45
N GLY A 112 31.46 -29.97 35.67
CA GLY A 112 31.68 -29.20 36.89
C GLY A 112 32.90 -28.29 36.77
N ASP A 113 33.58 -28.02 37.89
CA ASP A 113 34.68 -27.03 38.00
C ASP A 113 35.75 -27.15 36.90
N ALA A 114 36.12 -28.36 36.48
CA ALA A 114 37.11 -28.56 35.43
C ALA A 114 36.73 -27.90 34.08
N LEU A 115 35.45 -27.89 33.72
CA LEU A 115 34.96 -27.18 32.53
C LEU A 115 35.14 -25.67 32.69
N TYR A 116 34.73 -25.14 33.84
CA TYR A 116 34.79 -23.71 34.11
C TYR A 116 36.22 -23.20 34.24
N ASP A 117 37.12 -23.98 34.86
CA ASP A 117 38.54 -23.67 35.01
C ASP A 117 39.29 -23.67 33.66
N SER A 118 38.87 -24.55 32.72
CA SER A 118 39.49 -24.66 31.39
C SER A 118 38.91 -23.71 30.34
N ALA A 119 37.68 -23.21 30.55
CA ALA A 119 36.99 -22.34 29.60
C ALA A 119 37.78 -21.06 29.24
N PRO A 120 38.37 -20.28 30.17
CA PRO A 120 39.10 -19.07 29.81
C PRO A 120 40.24 -19.30 28.80
N ALA A 121 40.99 -20.39 28.94
CA ALA A 121 42.08 -20.72 28.03
C ALA A 121 41.57 -21.16 26.65
N ALA A 122 40.50 -21.96 26.61
CA ALA A 122 39.85 -22.37 25.36
C ALA A 122 39.22 -21.18 24.62
N LEU A 123 38.59 -20.24 25.34
CA LEU A 123 38.03 -19.02 24.77
C LEU A 123 39.11 -18.14 24.16
N ALA A 124 40.19 -17.87 24.92
CA ALA A 124 41.31 -17.08 24.42
C ALA A 124 41.92 -17.68 23.14
N GLN A 125 42.01 -19.02 23.07
CA GLN A 125 42.49 -19.72 21.87
C GLN A 125 41.57 -19.53 20.65
N LEU A 126 40.25 -19.49 20.84
CA LEU A 126 39.30 -19.18 19.76
C LEU A 126 39.41 -17.73 19.31
N GLU A 127 39.38 -16.79 20.25
CA GLU A 127 39.38 -15.36 19.96
C GLU A 127 40.67 -14.90 19.27
N SER A 128 41.83 -15.28 19.80
CA SER A 128 43.11 -14.89 19.20
C SER A 128 43.40 -15.64 17.91
N GLY A 129 42.97 -16.91 17.82
CA GLY A 129 43.27 -17.78 16.69
C GLY A 129 42.44 -17.50 15.43
N LEU A 130 41.39 -16.68 15.52
CA LEU A 130 40.60 -16.25 14.35
C LEU A 130 41.44 -15.47 13.34
N ALA A 131 42.22 -14.48 13.81
CA ALA A 131 43.08 -13.68 12.95
C ALA A 131 44.19 -14.53 12.29
N ASP A 132 44.66 -15.56 12.98
CA ASP A 132 45.65 -16.50 12.44
C ASP A 132 45.06 -17.50 11.44
N ALA A 133 43.73 -17.69 11.44
CA ALA A 133 43.05 -18.65 10.58
C ALA A 133 42.81 -18.10 9.15
N GLY A 134 42.88 -16.78 8.95
CA GLY A 134 42.78 -16.16 7.63
C GLY A 134 42.21 -14.74 7.70
N GLU A 135 41.93 -14.16 6.53
CA GLU A 135 41.36 -12.82 6.40
C GLU A 135 39.87 -12.90 6.03
N ALA A 136 39.09 -11.92 6.49
CA ALA A 136 37.74 -11.72 6.01
C ALA A 136 37.75 -11.22 4.54
N LEU A 137 36.66 -11.44 3.82
CA LEU A 137 36.48 -10.88 2.48
C LEU A 137 36.51 -9.35 2.52
N ASP A 138 36.96 -8.73 1.43
CA ASP A 138 36.89 -7.28 1.27
C ASP A 138 35.49 -6.84 0.82
N VAL A 139 34.53 -7.09 1.72
CA VAL A 139 33.10 -6.81 1.61
C VAL A 139 32.61 -6.49 3.01
N THR A 140 31.84 -5.41 3.17
CA THR A 140 31.26 -4.99 4.45
C THR A 140 29.74 -5.20 4.42
N LEU A 141 29.23 -5.95 5.39
CA LEU A 141 27.82 -6.02 5.70
C LEU A 141 27.48 -5.06 6.84
N HIS A 142 26.65 -4.07 6.54
CA HIS A 142 26.07 -3.17 7.51
C HIS A 142 24.91 -3.88 8.20
N GLY A 143 25.17 -4.33 9.42
CA GLY A 143 24.21 -5.02 10.27
C GLY A 143 23.13 -4.09 10.78
N ILE A 144 21.94 -4.19 10.20
CA ILE A 144 20.75 -3.42 10.59
C ILE A 144 19.98 -4.24 11.62
N GLY A 145 20.17 -3.91 12.91
CA GLY A 145 19.35 -4.52 13.96
C GLY A 145 17.91 -4.07 13.78
N HIS A 146 17.00 -4.99 13.47
CA HIS A 146 15.64 -4.64 13.08
C HIS A 146 14.61 -5.58 13.70
N ALA A 147 13.39 -5.07 13.85
CA ALA A 147 12.21 -5.84 14.20
C ALA A 147 11.06 -5.32 13.34
N HIS A 148 10.74 -6.05 12.27
CA HIS A 148 9.55 -5.76 11.48
C HIS A 148 8.31 -6.12 12.31
N MET A 149 7.32 -5.23 12.32
CA MET A 149 6.20 -5.29 13.25
C MET A 149 4.89 -4.99 12.54
N ASP A 150 4.20 -6.05 12.11
CA ASP A 150 2.91 -5.93 11.46
C ASP A 150 1.92 -5.33 12.45
N ILE A 151 1.36 -4.17 12.10
CA ILE A 151 0.45 -3.42 12.98
C ILE A 151 -0.80 -4.26 13.25
N ALA A 152 -1.25 -4.98 12.23
CA ALA A 152 -2.26 -6.02 12.33
C ALA A 152 -1.97 -7.06 11.25
N TYR A 153 -2.13 -8.33 11.60
CA TYR A 153 -1.97 -9.45 10.68
C TYR A 153 -2.71 -10.68 11.21
N LEU A 154 -1.99 -11.60 11.85
CA LEU A 154 -2.55 -12.75 12.59
C LEU A 154 -2.91 -12.40 14.03
N TRP A 155 -3.00 -11.10 14.32
CA TRP A 155 -3.36 -10.52 15.59
C TRP A 155 -4.02 -9.15 15.38
N PRO A 156 -4.91 -8.75 16.31
CA PRO A 156 -5.50 -7.42 16.30
C PRO A 156 -4.52 -6.33 16.77
N ILE A 157 -4.92 -5.06 16.56
CA ILE A 157 -4.09 -3.88 16.85
C ILE A 157 -3.77 -3.76 18.34
N ASP A 158 -4.68 -4.15 19.22
CA ASP A 158 -4.44 -4.15 20.67
C ASP A 158 -3.23 -5.03 21.07
N GLN A 159 -3.02 -6.14 20.36
CA GLN A 159 -1.91 -7.05 20.62
C GLN A 159 -0.58 -6.50 20.13
N ILE A 160 -0.53 -5.79 18.99
CA ILE A 160 0.74 -5.22 18.52
C ILE A 160 1.27 -4.17 19.50
N ARG A 161 0.40 -3.39 20.15
CA ARG A 161 0.79 -2.40 21.18
C ARG A 161 1.57 -3.06 22.32
N LEU A 162 1.10 -4.22 22.77
CA LEU A 162 1.78 -5.01 23.80
C LEU A 162 3.06 -5.68 23.27
N LYS A 163 3.06 -6.19 22.03
CA LYS A 163 4.24 -6.77 21.37
C LYS A 163 5.35 -5.72 21.20
N ASN A 164 4.95 -4.49 20.93
CA ASN A 164 5.85 -3.38 20.71
C ASN A 164 6.64 -3.03 21.97
N ALA A 165 5.93 -2.81 23.08
CA ALA A 165 6.56 -2.52 24.36
C ALA A 165 7.55 -3.61 24.80
N ARG A 166 7.21 -4.89 24.56
CA ARG A 166 8.09 -6.03 24.84
C ARG A 166 9.36 -6.01 23.98
N THR A 167 9.21 -5.77 22.68
CA THR A 167 10.32 -5.70 21.73
C THR A 167 11.27 -4.56 22.07
N TYR A 168 10.73 -3.36 22.28
CA TYR A 168 11.53 -2.18 22.65
C TYR A 168 12.26 -2.35 23.98
N SER A 169 11.61 -2.98 24.98
CA SER A 169 12.27 -3.29 26.25
C SER A 169 13.46 -4.24 26.08
N ASN A 170 13.34 -5.24 25.20
CA ASN A 170 14.44 -6.17 24.90
C ASN A 170 15.59 -5.43 24.18
N VAL A 171 15.27 -4.60 23.19
CA VAL A 171 16.26 -3.81 22.44
C VAL A 171 17.03 -2.87 23.37
N LEU A 172 16.35 -2.12 24.23
CA LEU A 172 17.00 -1.20 25.18
C LEU A 172 17.94 -1.95 26.13
N ARG A 173 17.52 -3.11 26.63
CA ARG A 173 18.35 -3.99 27.46
C ARG A 173 19.60 -4.48 26.72
N LEU A 174 19.49 -4.78 25.43
CA LEU A 174 20.65 -5.14 24.61
C LEU A 174 21.58 -3.93 24.42
N MET A 175 21.04 -2.73 24.23
CA MET A 175 21.83 -1.50 24.15
C MET A 175 22.58 -1.17 25.44
N ASP A 176 22.05 -1.54 26.60
CA ASP A 176 22.74 -1.41 27.89
C ASP A 176 23.95 -2.35 28.00
N LYS A 177 23.86 -3.54 27.38
CA LYS A 177 24.90 -4.57 27.44
C LYS A 177 26.02 -4.37 26.42
N ASP A 178 25.68 -3.95 25.21
CA ASP A 178 26.63 -3.79 24.11
C ASP A 178 26.59 -2.33 23.63
N PRO A 179 27.63 -1.51 23.89
CA PRO A 179 27.71 -0.13 23.43
C PRO A 179 27.76 0.04 21.90
N SER A 180 28.20 -0.99 21.17
CA SER A 180 28.34 -0.95 19.70
C SER A 180 27.02 -1.24 19.00
N TYR A 181 26.09 -1.92 19.67
CA TYR A 181 24.79 -2.28 19.11
C TYR A 181 23.96 -1.04 18.71
N LYS A 182 23.42 -1.11 17.50
CA LYS A 182 22.47 -0.16 16.91
C LYS A 182 21.20 -0.88 16.48
N PHE A 183 20.08 -0.16 16.58
CA PHE A 183 18.76 -0.64 16.17
C PHE A 183 18.10 0.37 15.26
N SER A 184 17.41 -0.11 14.22
CA SER A 184 16.73 0.71 13.22
C SER A 184 15.28 0.28 13.14
N HIS A 185 14.35 1.22 13.26
CA HIS A 185 12.94 0.88 13.34
C HIS A 185 12.03 1.92 12.70
N SER A 186 11.01 1.40 12.03
CA SER A 186 10.06 2.10 11.18
C SER A 186 8.75 2.44 11.91
N GLN A 187 7.77 2.97 11.18
CA GLN A 187 6.37 3.14 11.59
C GLN A 187 6.14 4.09 12.79
N PRO A 188 6.09 5.41 12.55
CA PRO A 188 5.58 6.44 13.47
C PRO A 188 4.37 6.02 14.33
N GLN A 189 3.39 5.32 13.75
CA GLN A 189 2.22 4.82 14.46
C GLN A 189 2.56 3.96 15.69
N LEU A 190 3.61 3.14 15.62
CA LEU A 190 4.07 2.28 16.73
C LEU A 190 4.75 3.08 17.85
N TYR A 191 5.51 4.12 17.48
CA TYR A 191 6.08 5.06 18.42
C TYR A 191 4.99 5.85 19.15
N ASP A 192 3.97 6.31 18.41
CA ASP A 192 2.85 7.07 18.97
C ASP A 192 2.04 6.22 19.96
N TYR A 193 1.77 4.95 19.65
CA TYR A 193 1.20 4.01 20.62
C TYR A 193 2.08 3.83 21.86
N THR A 194 3.39 3.74 21.69
CA THR A 194 4.32 3.59 22.82
C THR A 194 4.40 4.85 23.67
N ALA A 195 4.40 6.04 23.06
CA ALA A 195 4.37 7.31 23.77
C ALA A 195 3.12 7.44 24.64
N ARG A 196 1.98 6.97 24.13
CA ARG A 196 0.68 6.99 24.83
C ARG A 196 0.59 5.93 25.92
N ASP A 197 1.01 4.69 25.66
CA ASP A 197 0.81 3.56 26.56
C ASP A 197 1.96 3.37 27.57
N TYR A 198 3.19 3.72 27.18
CA TYR A 198 4.42 3.45 27.92
C TYR A 198 5.40 4.64 27.86
N PRO A 199 5.04 5.82 28.43
CA PRO A 199 5.82 7.04 28.30
C PRO A 199 7.26 6.94 28.83
N ASP A 200 7.51 6.16 29.90
CA ASP A 200 8.85 5.95 30.44
C ASP A 200 9.74 5.12 29.50
N LEU A 201 9.16 4.15 28.80
CA LEU A 201 9.83 3.37 27.78
C LEU A 201 10.16 4.26 26.58
N PHE A 202 9.21 5.10 26.18
CA PHE A 202 9.40 6.05 25.10
C PHE A 202 10.50 7.08 25.39
N ALA A 203 10.60 7.58 26.63
CA ALA A 203 11.67 8.49 27.03
C ALA A 203 13.08 7.86 26.90
N GLN A 204 13.20 6.57 27.19
CA GLN A 204 14.44 5.82 26.96
C GLN A 204 14.76 5.70 25.47
N ILE A 205 13.76 5.45 24.62
CA ILE A 205 13.92 5.46 23.16
C ILE A 205 14.43 6.82 22.69
N LYS A 206 13.80 7.94 23.09
CA LYS A 206 14.28 9.30 22.76
C LYS A 206 15.75 9.50 23.14
N THR A 207 16.16 8.97 24.29
CA THR A 207 17.57 9.03 24.73
C THR A 207 18.49 8.27 23.80
N ARG A 208 18.10 7.07 23.34
CA ARG A 208 18.90 6.27 22.39
C ARG A 208 18.93 6.85 20.97
N VAL A 209 17.86 7.52 20.56
CA VAL A 209 17.82 8.27 19.29
C VAL A 209 18.79 9.44 19.35
N ALA A 210 18.77 10.25 20.42
CA ALA A 210 19.71 11.36 20.60
C ALA A 210 21.19 10.90 20.66
N GLN A 211 21.45 9.64 21.04
CA GLN A 211 22.78 9.04 21.04
C GLN A 211 23.21 8.47 19.67
N GLY A 212 22.33 8.46 18.66
CA GLY A 212 22.59 7.85 17.36
C GLY A 212 22.67 6.31 17.40
N ARG A 213 22.12 5.69 18.44
CA ARG A 213 22.10 4.23 18.63
C ARG A 213 20.76 3.61 18.24
N TRP A 214 19.71 4.42 18.22
CA TRP A 214 18.40 4.07 17.71
C TRP A 214 18.13 4.92 16.47
N GLU A 215 18.15 4.32 15.29
CA GLU A 215 17.82 4.96 14.02
C GLU A 215 16.30 4.95 13.84
N VAL A 216 15.72 6.15 13.70
CA VAL A 216 14.34 6.33 13.24
C VAL A 216 14.37 6.50 11.72
N MET A 217 13.55 5.73 11.03
CA MET A 217 13.48 5.67 9.57
C MET A 217 12.06 5.30 9.13
N GLY A 218 11.79 5.27 7.82
CA GLY A 218 10.54 4.74 7.29
C GLY A 218 9.89 5.64 6.26
N GLY A 219 9.95 6.96 6.44
CA GLY A 219 9.38 7.94 5.52
C GLY A 219 7.86 8.05 5.55
N MET A 220 7.11 7.05 6.03
CA MET A 220 5.64 7.01 6.05
C MET A 220 5.06 6.70 7.44
N TRP A 221 3.78 7.03 7.67
CA TRP A 221 3.08 6.85 8.96
C TRP A 221 3.01 5.39 9.41
N VAL A 222 2.72 4.49 8.48
CA VAL A 222 2.86 3.04 8.60
C VAL A 222 3.71 2.51 7.44
N GLU A 223 3.82 1.18 7.27
CA GLU A 223 4.32 0.57 6.04
C GLU A 223 3.11 0.18 5.16
N PRO A 224 2.58 1.08 4.32
CA PRO A 224 1.32 0.85 3.62
C PRO A 224 1.48 -0.06 2.39
N ASP A 225 0.34 -0.53 1.88
CA ASP A 225 0.26 -0.94 0.48
C ASP A 225 0.29 0.30 -0.42
N LEU A 226 1.12 0.26 -1.47
CA LEU A 226 1.27 1.38 -2.39
C LEU A 226 0.45 1.23 -3.67
N ASN A 227 -0.17 0.08 -3.96
CA ASN A 227 -0.97 -0.09 -5.18
C ASN A 227 -2.42 0.33 -4.98
N LEU A 228 -2.97 0.12 -3.78
CA LEU A 228 -4.38 0.36 -3.46
C LEU A 228 -4.64 1.77 -2.91
N SER A 229 -3.64 2.36 -2.26
CA SER A 229 -3.73 3.70 -1.65
C SER A 229 -3.69 4.80 -2.73
N GLY A 230 -4.61 5.76 -2.68
CA GLY A 230 -4.67 6.89 -3.61
C GLY A 230 -3.48 7.85 -3.50
N GLY A 231 -3.26 8.67 -4.52
CA GLY A 231 -2.10 9.59 -4.60
C GLY A 231 -2.01 10.56 -3.43
N GLU A 232 -3.11 11.21 -3.07
CA GLU A 232 -3.15 12.11 -1.91
C GLU A 232 -2.94 11.35 -0.61
N ALA A 233 -3.53 10.16 -0.46
CA ALA A 233 -3.32 9.33 0.73
C ALA A 233 -1.85 8.95 0.90
N LEU A 234 -1.11 8.70 -0.18
CA LEU A 234 0.35 8.50 -0.11
C LEU A 234 1.10 9.77 0.31
N ILE A 235 0.66 10.97 -0.08
CA ILE A 235 1.21 12.19 0.50
C ILE A 235 0.86 12.30 1.99
N ARG A 236 -0.34 11.89 2.42
CA ARG A 236 -0.70 11.87 3.84
C ARG A 236 0.15 10.88 4.63
N GLN A 237 0.45 9.70 4.08
CA GLN A 237 1.42 8.77 4.67
C GLN A 237 2.77 9.45 4.91
N LEU A 238 3.30 10.15 3.92
CA LEU A 238 4.59 10.85 3.98
C LEU A 238 4.56 12.01 4.98
N THR A 239 3.55 12.87 4.89
CA THR A 239 3.43 14.08 5.72
C THR A 239 3.16 13.75 7.19
N LEU A 240 2.27 12.80 7.48
CA LEU A 240 2.04 12.30 8.84
C LEU A 240 3.28 11.61 9.39
N GLY A 241 3.94 10.78 8.58
CA GLY A 241 5.09 10.00 9.02
C GLY A 241 6.31 10.87 9.35
N ARG A 242 6.79 11.63 8.36
CA ARG A 242 7.95 12.51 8.52
C ARG A 242 7.67 13.65 9.48
N GLY A 243 6.46 14.22 9.45
CA GLY A 243 6.01 15.23 10.39
C GLY A 243 6.09 14.75 11.84
N TYR A 244 5.56 13.56 12.12
CA TYR A 244 5.65 12.96 13.45
C TYR A 244 7.10 12.81 13.93
N PHE A 245 8.01 12.31 13.09
CA PHE A 245 9.42 12.17 13.49
C PHE A 245 10.10 13.51 13.71
N LYS A 246 9.89 14.50 12.83
CA LYS A 246 10.40 15.86 12.99
C LYS A 246 9.95 16.48 14.31
N ASP A 247 8.66 16.37 14.63
CA ASP A 247 8.08 16.93 15.86
C ASP A 247 8.54 16.19 17.13
N THR A 248 8.77 14.87 17.02
CA THR A 248 9.06 14.01 18.17
C THR A 248 10.55 13.95 18.50
N PHE A 249 11.39 13.81 17.49
CA PHE A 249 12.83 13.52 17.60
C PHE A 249 13.72 14.60 16.98
N GLY A 250 13.15 15.58 16.25
CA GLY A 250 13.91 16.55 15.45
C GLY A 250 14.26 16.01 14.06
N ASP A 251 15.10 16.75 13.34
CA ASP A 251 15.52 16.40 11.98
C ASP A 251 16.65 15.35 11.98
N VAL A 252 16.32 14.15 12.45
CA VAL A 252 17.26 13.02 12.61
C VAL A 252 16.86 11.78 11.81
N GLU A 253 15.68 11.80 11.18
CA GLU A 253 15.18 10.69 10.38
C GLU A 253 16.12 10.38 9.21
N THR A 254 16.40 9.10 9.00
CA THR A 254 17.10 8.63 7.79
C THR A 254 16.24 8.87 6.54
N PRO A 255 16.77 9.53 5.48
CA PRO A 255 15.99 9.88 4.28
C PRO A 255 15.75 8.66 3.37
N VAL A 256 15.19 7.60 3.95
CA VAL A 256 14.91 6.32 3.31
C VAL A 256 13.42 6.00 3.39
N LEU A 257 12.83 5.62 2.27
CA LEU A 257 11.55 4.93 2.24
C LEU A 257 11.82 3.44 2.48
N TRP A 258 11.41 2.95 3.65
CA TRP A 258 11.64 1.57 4.10
C TRP A 258 10.36 0.75 3.99
N LEU A 259 10.27 -0.13 2.99
CA LEU A 259 9.08 -0.94 2.72
C LEU A 259 9.49 -2.39 2.42
N PRO A 260 10.00 -3.14 3.43
CA PRO A 260 10.49 -4.50 3.24
C PRO A 260 9.38 -5.48 2.85
N ASP A 261 8.14 -5.28 3.33
CA ASP A 261 7.03 -6.24 3.18
C ASP A 261 5.87 -5.76 2.28
N THR A 262 5.95 -4.59 1.65
CA THR A 262 4.90 -4.10 0.74
C THR A 262 4.80 -4.90 -0.57
N PHE A 263 3.59 -5.15 -1.06
CA PHE A 263 3.31 -6.04 -2.20
C PHE A 263 3.32 -5.32 -3.56
N GLY A 264 4.51 -4.87 -3.98
CA GLY A 264 4.75 -4.20 -5.27
C GLY A 264 4.72 -2.66 -5.16
N PHE A 265 5.30 -1.98 -6.16
CA PHE A 265 5.54 -0.53 -6.07
C PHE A 265 5.21 0.20 -7.39
N PRO A 266 4.27 1.16 -7.39
CA PRO A 266 3.87 1.88 -8.59
C PRO A 266 4.94 2.88 -9.04
N ALA A 267 4.89 3.24 -10.32
CA ALA A 267 5.90 4.06 -10.98
C ALA A 267 6.00 5.52 -10.47
N GLN A 268 5.02 6.02 -9.71
CA GLN A 268 5.04 7.40 -9.20
C GLN A 268 5.88 7.58 -7.93
N VAL A 269 6.21 6.50 -7.23
CA VAL A 269 6.85 6.53 -5.92
C VAL A 269 8.17 7.32 -5.89
N PRO A 270 9.10 7.21 -6.86
CA PRO A 270 10.34 8.00 -6.85
C PRO A 270 10.09 9.51 -6.78
N GLN A 271 9.04 10.01 -7.43
CA GLN A 271 8.69 11.43 -7.36
C GLN A 271 8.13 11.80 -5.99
N LEU A 272 7.21 10.97 -5.45
CA LEU A 272 6.66 11.17 -4.10
C LEU A 272 7.77 11.20 -3.04
N MET A 273 8.77 10.32 -3.19
CA MET A 273 9.96 10.30 -2.35
C MET A 273 10.74 11.61 -2.45
N LYS A 274 11.02 12.12 -3.66
CA LYS A 274 11.72 13.40 -3.82
C LYS A 274 10.96 14.58 -3.24
N LEU A 275 9.64 14.64 -3.45
CA LEU A 275 8.78 15.65 -2.84
C LEU A 275 8.82 15.58 -1.30
N ALA A 276 8.99 14.38 -0.76
CA ALA A 276 9.14 14.13 0.66
C ALA A 276 10.59 14.17 1.15
N GLY A 277 11.58 14.61 0.36
CA GLY A 277 12.99 14.65 0.79
C GLY A 277 13.60 13.29 1.14
N LEU A 278 13.14 12.22 0.50
CA LEU A 278 13.67 10.86 0.63
C LEU A 278 14.52 10.54 -0.60
N ASP A 279 15.77 10.15 -0.39
CA ASP A 279 16.74 9.88 -1.45
C ASP A 279 16.98 8.40 -1.71
N TRP A 280 16.63 7.57 -0.71
CA TRP A 280 16.95 6.15 -0.69
C TRP A 280 15.71 5.28 -0.56
N PHE A 281 15.69 4.12 -1.20
CA PHE A 281 14.58 3.16 -1.16
C PHE A 281 15.08 1.76 -0.78
N VAL A 282 14.36 1.07 0.10
CA VAL A 282 14.68 -0.32 0.48
C VAL A 282 13.43 -1.20 0.43
N THR A 283 13.57 -2.39 -0.17
CA THR A 283 12.56 -3.44 -0.10
C THR A 283 13.15 -4.86 -0.15
N ASN A 284 12.37 -5.86 0.27
CA ASN A 284 12.70 -7.29 0.13
C ASN A 284 11.75 -8.03 -0.82
N LYS A 285 10.47 -7.64 -0.88
CA LYS A 285 9.41 -8.44 -1.53
C LYS A 285 9.58 -8.73 -3.01
N LEU A 286 10.36 -7.93 -3.74
CA LEU A 286 10.63 -8.21 -5.17
C LEU A 286 11.38 -9.53 -5.39
N ASN A 287 12.11 -10.04 -4.38
CA ASN A 287 12.73 -11.37 -4.46
C ASN A 287 11.75 -12.52 -4.21
N TRP A 288 10.47 -12.22 -3.99
CA TRP A 288 9.40 -13.21 -3.94
C TRP A 288 8.66 -13.33 -5.27
N ASN A 289 9.26 -12.82 -6.36
CA ASN A 289 8.74 -13.08 -7.70
C ASN A 289 8.74 -14.59 -8.02
N GLN A 290 7.71 -15.05 -8.71
CA GLN A 290 7.52 -16.47 -9.05
C GLN A 290 8.42 -16.92 -10.20
N TYR A 291 8.74 -16.03 -11.15
CA TYR A 291 9.43 -16.41 -12.39
C TYR A 291 10.72 -15.62 -12.61
N ASN A 292 10.69 -14.30 -12.44
CA ASN A 292 11.83 -13.45 -12.81
C ASN A 292 12.57 -12.92 -11.58
N LYS A 293 13.86 -13.25 -11.49
CA LYS A 293 14.77 -12.63 -10.52
C LYS A 293 14.91 -11.14 -10.83
N VAL A 294 15.00 -10.32 -9.79
CA VAL A 294 15.26 -8.87 -9.97
C VAL A 294 16.56 -8.66 -10.78
N PRO A 295 16.53 -7.82 -11.83
CA PRO A 295 17.69 -7.60 -12.69
C PRO A 295 18.83 -6.87 -12.00
N SER A 296 18.52 -6.01 -11.02
CA SER A 296 19.53 -5.38 -10.16
C SER A 296 19.08 -5.29 -8.70
N THR A 297 20.00 -5.54 -7.77
CA THR A 297 19.81 -5.38 -6.32
C THR A 297 20.19 -3.98 -5.85
N THR A 298 21.00 -3.25 -6.61
CA THR A 298 21.37 -1.85 -6.33
C THR A 298 21.27 -1.06 -7.63
N HIS A 299 20.42 -0.04 -7.68
CA HIS A 299 20.11 0.68 -8.92
C HIS A 299 19.49 2.04 -8.66
N HIS A 300 19.45 2.89 -9.69
CA HIS A 300 18.60 4.07 -9.69
C HIS A 300 17.18 3.68 -10.10
N TRP A 301 16.21 3.89 -9.22
CA TRP A 301 14.80 3.73 -9.55
C TRP A 301 14.25 5.07 -10.07
N GLU A 302 13.79 5.06 -11.31
CA GLU A 302 13.28 6.23 -12.03
C GLU A 302 11.75 6.18 -12.15
N GLY A 303 11.09 7.24 -11.68
CA GLY A 303 9.63 7.38 -11.75
C GLY A 303 9.13 7.97 -13.07
N LEU A 304 7.82 8.16 -13.20
CA LEU A 304 7.18 8.61 -14.45
C LEU A 304 7.65 9.97 -14.96
N ASP A 305 8.01 10.90 -14.07
CA ASP A 305 8.52 12.23 -14.42
C ASP A 305 10.04 12.30 -14.64
N GLY A 306 10.73 11.17 -14.47
CA GLY A 306 12.20 11.09 -14.49
C GLY A 306 12.87 11.36 -13.14
N SER A 307 12.13 11.53 -12.05
CA SER A 307 12.71 11.58 -10.69
C SER A 307 13.42 10.26 -10.37
N ARG A 308 14.64 10.34 -9.80
CA ARG A 308 15.48 9.16 -9.49
C ARG A 308 15.86 9.07 -8.03
N VAL A 309 15.69 7.89 -7.43
CA VAL A 309 16.16 7.55 -6.08
C VAL A 309 17.12 6.36 -6.13
N LEU A 310 18.02 6.24 -5.15
CA LEU A 310 18.91 5.07 -5.05
C LEU A 310 18.16 3.94 -4.32
N ALA A 311 17.98 2.81 -5.00
CA ALA A 311 17.26 1.66 -4.48
C ALA A 311 18.23 0.54 -4.10
N GLN A 312 17.95 -0.11 -2.97
CA GLN A 312 18.61 -1.33 -2.51
C GLN A 312 17.55 -2.41 -2.23
N ILE A 313 17.59 -3.48 -3.02
CA ILE A 313 16.81 -4.69 -2.78
C ILE A 313 17.62 -5.60 -1.85
N LEU A 314 17.03 -6.06 -0.75
CA LEU A 314 17.74 -6.89 0.23
C LEU A 314 18.11 -8.25 -0.37
N THR A 315 19.32 -8.74 -0.11
CA THR A 315 19.89 -9.93 -0.77
C THR A 315 20.03 -11.15 0.13
N THR A 316 19.74 -11.02 1.43
CA THR A 316 19.92 -12.08 2.43
C THR A 316 19.02 -13.28 2.12
N PRO A 317 19.58 -14.44 1.73
CA PRO A 317 18.77 -15.58 1.27
C PRO A 317 17.98 -16.20 2.41
N ARG A 318 16.81 -16.76 2.09
CA ARG A 318 16.06 -17.63 3.00
C ARG A 318 15.16 -18.53 2.20
N ASP A 319 15.33 -19.83 2.36
CA ASP A 319 14.42 -20.77 1.70
C ASP A 319 12.96 -20.49 2.10
N VAL A 320 12.14 -20.31 1.06
CA VAL A 320 10.68 -20.26 1.15
C VAL A 320 10.17 -21.25 0.12
N GLN A 321 9.21 -22.08 0.53
CA GLN A 321 8.70 -23.14 -0.32
C GLN A 321 8.12 -22.55 -1.62
N TYR A 322 8.41 -23.17 -2.76
CA TYR A 322 7.91 -22.80 -4.10
C TYR A 322 8.46 -21.49 -4.69
N LEU A 323 9.25 -20.71 -3.95
CA LEU A 323 9.90 -19.53 -4.50
C LEU A 323 11.35 -19.84 -4.94
N PRO A 324 11.76 -19.42 -6.16
CA PRO A 324 13.08 -19.77 -6.72
C PRO A 324 14.25 -18.93 -6.20
N PHE A 325 14.03 -17.70 -5.72
CA PHE A 325 15.09 -16.80 -5.24
C PHE A 325 14.72 -15.98 -3.98
N PRO A 326 14.06 -16.57 -2.97
CA PRO A 326 13.57 -15.85 -1.82
C PRO A 326 14.68 -15.26 -0.93
N THR A 327 14.43 -14.03 -0.47
CA THR A 327 15.26 -13.34 0.52
C THR A 327 14.41 -12.89 1.72
N ASN A 328 15.09 -12.45 2.79
CA ASN A 328 14.47 -12.01 4.03
C ASN A 328 15.03 -10.66 4.54
N TYR A 329 14.33 -10.09 5.52
CA TYR A 329 14.72 -8.91 6.31
C TYR A 329 14.82 -9.21 7.83
N LYS A 330 14.95 -10.49 8.19
CA LYS A 330 14.89 -11.02 9.56
C LYS A 330 15.92 -12.14 9.76
N SER A 331 17.17 -11.84 9.45
CA SER A 331 18.29 -12.78 9.47
C SER A 331 18.55 -13.35 10.86
N ASP A 332 18.84 -14.66 10.90
CA ASP A 332 19.35 -15.37 12.06
C ASP A 332 20.89 -15.35 12.15
N LEU A 333 21.53 -14.60 11.23
CA LEU A 333 22.97 -14.50 11.03
C LEU A 333 23.64 -15.88 10.93
N SER A 334 22.99 -16.87 10.31
CA SER A 334 23.71 -18.07 9.86
C SER A 334 24.77 -17.70 8.84
N ALA A 335 25.85 -18.47 8.78
CA ALA A 335 26.92 -18.23 7.83
C ALA A 335 26.42 -18.25 6.38
N GLY A 336 25.45 -19.11 6.06
CA GLY A 336 24.77 -19.12 4.76
C GLY A 336 24.05 -17.81 4.44
N GLU A 337 23.40 -17.17 5.41
CA GLU A 337 22.75 -15.86 5.24
C GLU A 337 23.78 -14.72 5.10
N VAL A 338 24.85 -14.75 5.89
CA VAL A 338 25.94 -13.76 5.87
C VAL A 338 26.69 -13.80 4.54
N LEU A 339 27.22 -14.97 4.14
CA LEU A 339 27.88 -15.12 2.84
C LEU A 339 26.90 -14.90 1.69
N GLY A 340 25.67 -15.42 1.83
CA GLY A 340 24.60 -15.30 0.86
C GLY A 340 24.19 -13.87 0.53
N THR A 341 24.19 -12.98 1.53
CA THR A 341 23.92 -11.54 1.33
C THR A 341 24.88 -10.94 0.32
N TRP A 342 26.16 -11.33 0.39
CA TRP A 342 27.16 -10.93 -0.58
C TRP A 342 26.99 -11.65 -1.93
N THR A 343 26.91 -12.98 -1.94
CA THR A 343 26.92 -13.76 -3.19
C THR A 343 25.64 -13.59 -4.03
N ASN A 344 24.54 -13.14 -3.43
CA ASN A 344 23.30 -12.85 -4.13
C ASN A 344 23.25 -11.45 -4.75
N SER A 345 24.18 -10.55 -4.39
CA SER A 345 24.29 -9.22 -5.00
C SER A 345 24.49 -9.33 -6.52
N THR A 346 23.77 -8.50 -7.28
CA THR A 346 23.93 -8.43 -8.74
C THR A 346 24.99 -7.40 -9.16
N ALA A 347 25.54 -6.63 -8.22
CA ALA A 347 26.53 -5.59 -8.47
C ALA A 347 27.85 -5.79 -7.68
N PRO A 348 28.42 -7.01 -7.58
CA PRO A 348 29.58 -7.28 -6.72
C PRO A 348 30.85 -6.52 -7.14
N ASP A 349 30.96 -6.09 -8.39
CA ASP A 349 32.12 -5.33 -8.85
C ASP A 349 32.04 -3.84 -8.48
N ALA A 350 30.84 -3.31 -8.25
CA ALA A 350 30.60 -1.89 -7.98
C ALA A 350 30.25 -1.62 -6.50
N VAL A 351 29.55 -2.54 -5.84
CA VAL A 351 29.00 -2.36 -4.49
C VAL A 351 29.60 -3.38 -3.53
N ARG A 352 30.40 -2.89 -2.57
CA ARG A 352 31.06 -3.72 -1.54
C ARG A 352 30.49 -3.53 -0.14
N ASP A 353 29.54 -2.62 0.00
CA ASP A 353 28.82 -2.31 1.24
C ASP A 353 27.35 -2.70 1.06
N LEU A 354 26.87 -3.66 1.83
CA LEU A 354 25.51 -4.21 1.69
C LEU A 354 24.78 -4.22 3.05
N PRO A 355 23.45 -4.04 3.08
CA PRO A 355 22.68 -4.20 4.30
C PRO A 355 22.44 -5.68 4.61
N ILE A 356 22.50 -6.05 5.88
CA ILE A 356 21.94 -7.31 6.41
C ILE A 356 21.04 -7.00 7.60
N CYS A 357 19.74 -7.27 7.44
CA CYS A 357 18.76 -7.02 8.50
C CYS A 357 18.67 -8.24 9.40
N TYR A 358 18.96 -8.07 10.69
CA TYR A 358 18.97 -9.18 11.64
C TYR A 358 18.07 -8.90 12.83
N GLY A 359 17.50 -9.98 13.37
CA GLY A 359 16.47 -9.95 14.40
C GLY A 359 15.21 -10.67 13.95
N TYR A 360 14.35 -11.00 14.91
CA TYR A 360 13.07 -11.65 14.63
C TYR A 360 11.99 -10.60 14.37
N GLY A 361 11.15 -10.87 13.37
CA GLY A 361 10.16 -9.92 12.84
C GLY A 361 8.75 -10.51 12.66
N ASP A 362 8.00 -9.92 11.74
CA ASP A 362 6.57 -10.09 11.45
C ASP A 362 5.67 -9.69 12.63
N GLY A 363 6.03 -10.03 13.86
CA GLY A 363 5.24 -9.69 15.05
C GLY A 363 6.06 -9.26 16.25
N GLY A 364 7.25 -8.70 16.01
CA GLY A 364 8.20 -8.28 17.04
C GLY A 364 9.20 -9.36 17.44
N GLY A 365 9.87 -9.14 18.58
CA GLY A 365 10.99 -9.94 19.07
C GLY A 365 12.30 -9.16 18.93
N GLY A 366 12.71 -8.87 17.70
CA GLY A 366 13.94 -8.14 17.39
C GLY A 366 15.22 -8.97 17.62
N PRO A 367 16.39 -8.31 17.65
CA PRO A 367 17.67 -8.97 17.90
C PRO A 367 17.77 -9.62 19.28
N THR A 368 18.64 -10.63 19.42
CA THR A 368 18.90 -11.36 20.68
C THR A 368 20.38 -11.26 21.08
N GLU A 369 20.71 -11.67 22.31
CA GLU A 369 22.11 -11.78 22.76
C GLU A 369 22.95 -12.75 21.92
N ASP A 370 22.32 -13.80 21.38
CA ASP A 370 23.02 -14.77 20.52
C ASP A 370 23.31 -14.15 19.15
N LEU A 371 22.39 -13.35 18.60
CA LEU A 371 22.62 -12.62 17.35
C LEU A 371 23.71 -11.56 17.49
N LEU A 372 23.80 -10.87 18.62
CA LEU A 372 24.93 -9.95 18.88
C LEU A 372 26.26 -10.69 18.95
N ALA A 373 26.29 -11.87 19.58
CA ALA A 373 27.51 -12.68 19.61
C ALA A 373 27.94 -13.16 18.22
N LYS A 374 26.98 -13.56 17.37
CA LYS A 374 27.24 -13.88 15.95
C LYS A 374 27.74 -12.68 15.17
N ALA A 375 27.09 -11.52 15.32
CA ALA A 375 27.50 -10.26 14.70
C ALA A 375 28.96 -9.92 15.04
N ASN A 376 29.34 -10.04 16.33
CA ASN A 376 30.71 -9.83 16.77
C ASN A 376 31.69 -10.85 16.16
N ALA A 377 31.30 -12.13 16.04
CA ALA A 377 32.12 -13.15 15.41
C ALA A 377 32.37 -12.85 13.91
N PHE A 378 31.37 -12.34 13.19
CA PHE A 378 31.49 -12.01 11.77
C PHE A 378 32.23 -10.70 11.47
N GLN A 379 32.64 -9.92 12.47
CA GLN A 379 33.42 -8.69 12.22
C GLN A 379 34.69 -8.94 11.40
N ALA A 380 35.32 -10.10 11.61
CA ALA A 380 36.55 -10.49 10.94
C ALA A 380 36.65 -12.01 10.68
N MET A 381 35.52 -12.69 10.51
CA MET A 381 35.52 -14.15 10.29
C MET A 381 36.24 -14.49 8.96
N PRO A 382 37.29 -15.33 8.99
CA PRO A 382 38.03 -15.73 7.79
C PRO A 382 37.12 -16.29 6.68
N GLY A 383 37.34 -15.85 5.44
CA GLY A 383 36.57 -16.27 4.26
C GLY A 383 35.14 -15.74 4.19
N MET A 384 34.67 -14.97 5.18
CA MET A 384 33.32 -14.40 5.23
C MET A 384 33.35 -12.87 5.04
N PRO A 385 32.24 -12.24 4.62
CA PRO A 385 32.09 -10.79 4.65
C PRO A 385 32.29 -10.20 6.07
N LYS A 386 32.87 -9.01 6.16
CA LYS A 386 33.04 -8.27 7.42
C LYS A 386 31.69 -7.75 7.89
N PHE A 387 31.31 -8.03 9.12
CA PHE A 387 30.09 -7.49 9.72
C PHE A 387 30.39 -6.22 10.52
N SER A 388 29.55 -5.19 10.39
CA SER A 388 29.62 -3.98 11.21
C SER A 388 28.26 -3.63 11.78
N HIS A 389 28.18 -3.28 13.07
CA HIS A 389 26.96 -2.74 13.65
C HIS A 389 26.64 -1.37 13.03
N GLY A 390 25.68 -1.37 12.10
CA GLY A 390 25.41 -0.27 11.21
C GLY A 390 24.02 0.32 11.36
N THR A 391 23.74 1.26 10.47
CA THR A 391 22.44 1.92 10.27
C THR A 391 22.17 1.92 8.78
N VAL A 392 20.91 2.02 8.38
CA VAL A 392 20.53 2.13 6.96
C VAL A 392 21.18 3.36 6.34
N ARG A 393 21.26 4.47 7.08
CA ARG A 393 21.98 5.68 6.68
C ARG A 393 23.44 5.40 6.30
N ALA A 394 24.21 4.83 7.22
CA ALA A 394 25.62 4.53 7.01
C ALA A 394 25.87 3.61 5.81
N MET A 395 24.96 2.66 5.55
CA MET A 395 25.04 1.79 4.38
C MET A 395 24.87 2.60 3.08
N PHE A 396 23.82 3.42 2.97
CA PHE A 396 23.62 4.23 1.77
C PHE A 396 24.69 5.30 1.59
N GLU A 397 25.17 5.92 2.67
CA GLU A 397 26.27 6.88 2.60
C GLU A 397 27.54 6.27 2.00
N ALA A 398 27.77 4.97 2.22
CA ALA A 398 28.91 4.24 1.65
C ALA A 398 28.76 3.95 0.16
N ILE A 399 27.53 3.85 -0.37
CA ILE A 399 27.26 3.45 -1.76
C ILE A 399 26.71 4.57 -2.65
N GLN A 400 26.30 5.71 -2.10
CA GLN A 400 25.60 6.77 -2.86
C GLN A 400 26.41 7.36 -4.02
N ASP A 401 27.74 7.33 -3.92
CA ASP A 401 28.66 7.86 -4.95
C ASP A 401 29.10 6.78 -5.96
N THR A 402 28.49 5.59 -5.91
CA THR A 402 28.81 4.50 -6.86
C THR A 402 28.44 4.91 -8.28
N SER A 403 29.42 4.92 -9.19
CA SER A 403 29.19 5.20 -10.61
C SER A 403 28.60 3.98 -11.34
N ASP A 404 27.97 4.23 -12.48
CA ASP A 404 27.56 3.20 -13.44
C ASP A 404 26.51 2.19 -12.92
N LEU A 405 25.70 2.56 -11.92
CA LEU A 405 24.54 1.77 -11.51
C LEU A 405 23.46 1.76 -12.61
N PRO A 406 22.78 0.61 -12.84
CA PRO A 406 21.70 0.54 -13.81
C PRO A 406 20.51 1.42 -13.38
N VAL A 407 19.67 1.79 -14.34
CA VAL A 407 18.41 2.49 -14.10
C VAL A 407 17.26 1.51 -14.33
N TRP A 408 16.36 1.41 -13.34
CA TRP A 408 15.06 0.75 -13.50
C TRP A 408 13.99 1.84 -13.62
N SER A 409 13.40 2.00 -14.80
CA SER A 409 12.35 2.98 -15.05
C SER A 409 10.95 2.36 -14.92
N GLY A 410 10.04 3.06 -14.25
CA GLY A 410 8.65 2.64 -14.09
C GLY A 410 8.39 1.83 -12.82
N GLU A 411 7.40 0.93 -12.87
CA GLU A 411 6.97 0.17 -11.71
C GLU A 411 7.97 -0.95 -11.33
N HIS A 412 8.13 -1.18 -10.03
CA HIS A 412 8.67 -2.43 -9.51
C HIS A 412 7.50 -3.41 -9.30
N TYR A 413 7.08 -4.06 -10.38
CA TYR A 413 6.01 -5.06 -10.33
C TYR A 413 6.46 -6.31 -9.54
N MET A 414 5.63 -6.74 -8.59
CA MET A 414 5.82 -7.96 -7.83
C MET A 414 4.99 -9.09 -8.45
N GLU A 415 5.63 -10.23 -8.73
CA GLU A 415 5.01 -11.40 -9.37
C GLU A 415 4.37 -12.38 -8.37
N GLY A 416 4.16 -11.95 -7.14
CA GLY A 416 3.44 -12.67 -6.12
C GLY A 416 2.35 -11.77 -5.53
N HIS A 417 1.49 -12.37 -4.73
CA HIS A 417 0.43 -11.72 -3.98
C HIS A 417 -0.60 -10.95 -4.83
N ARG A 418 -0.89 -11.41 -6.06
CA ARG A 418 -1.83 -10.71 -6.97
C ARG A 418 -3.30 -10.74 -6.52
N GLY A 419 -3.68 -11.69 -5.67
CA GLY A 419 -5.00 -11.75 -5.04
C GLY A 419 -5.29 -10.59 -4.08
N THR A 420 -4.26 -9.92 -3.59
CA THR A 420 -4.37 -8.77 -2.66
C THR A 420 -5.13 -7.58 -3.25
N TYR A 421 -5.19 -7.47 -4.58
CA TYR A 421 -5.95 -6.43 -5.27
C TYR A 421 -7.48 -6.62 -5.11
N THR A 422 -7.92 -7.84 -4.80
CA THR A 422 -9.35 -8.23 -4.82
C THR A 422 -9.86 -8.74 -3.48
N SER A 423 -9.08 -9.51 -2.72
CA SER A 423 -9.52 -10.14 -1.47
C SER A 423 -10.09 -9.11 -0.48
N GLN A 424 -11.13 -9.44 0.28
CA GLN A 424 -11.83 -8.51 1.19
C GLN A 424 -12.30 -7.23 0.46
N GLY A 425 -13.11 -7.40 -0.59
CA GLY A 425 -13.55 -6.30 -1.46
C GLY A 425 -14.24 -5.14 -0.73
N TRP A 426 -14.88 -5.41 0.42
CA TRP A 426 -15.51 -4.37 1.23
C TRP A 426 -14.52 -3.33 1.77
N ILE A 427 -13.29 -3.72 2.14
CA ILE A 427 -12.30 -2.79 2.73
C ILE A 427 -11.70 -1.89 1.66
N LYS A 428 -11.51 -2.41 0.44
CA LYS A 428 -11.10 -1.63 -0.74
C LYS A 428 -12.13 -0.54 -1.05
N ARG A 429 -13.41 -0.89 -1.01
CA ARG A 429 -14.52 0.06 -1.16
C ARG A 429 -14.52 1.08 -0.03
N ALA A 430 -14.41 0.64 1.23
CA ALA A 430 -14.36 1.54 2.37
C ALA A 430 -13.20 2.55 2.25
N ASN A 431 -12.01 2.10 1.87
CA ASN A 431 -10.85 2.97 1.60
C ASN A 431 -11.17 4.00 0.52
N ARG A 432 -11.62 3.59 -0.67
CA ARG A 432 -11.92 4.51 -1.77
C ARG A 432 -12.97 5.56 -1.38
N LYS A 433 -14.05 5.14 -0.72
CA LYS A 433 -15.12 6.08 -0.31
C LYS A 433 -14.65 7.01 0.80
N ALA A 434 -13.79 6.55 1.71
CA ALA A 434 -13.19 7.40 2.74
C ALA A 434 -12.18 8.40 2.17
N GLU A 435 -11.32 8.00 1.22
CA GLU A 435 -10.44 8.90 0.47
C GLU A 435 -11.24 10.05 -0.14
N TRP A 436 -12.31 9.74 -0.87
CA TRP A 436 -13.14 10.77 -1.48
C TRP A 436 -13.91 11.63 -0.49
N ALA A 437 -14.45 11.05 0.58
CA ALA A 437 -15.17 11.82 1.59
C ALA A 437 -14.25 12.83 2.30
N LEU A 438 -12.97 12.47 2.54
CA LEU A 438 -12.00 13.40 3.11
C LEU A 438 -11.64 14.52 2.14
N HIS A 439 -11.38 14.18 0.87
CA HIS A 439 -11.13 15.18 -0.18
C HIS A 439 -12.29 16.14 -0.34
N GLU A 440 -13.52 15.61 -0.36
CA GLU A 440 -14.74 16.41 -0.50
C GLU A 440 -14.85 17.43 0.64
N VAL A 441 -14.65 17.00 1.89
CA VAL A 441 -14.73 17.90 3.06
C VAL A 441 -13.62 18.95 3.06
N GLU A 442 -12.38 18.58 2.70
CA GLU A 442 -11.29 19.54 2.58
C GLU A 442 -11.58 20.58 1.48
N ALA A 443 -12.06 20.14 0.32
CA ALA A 443 -12.41 21.04 -0.78
C ALA A 443 -13.55 21.98 -0.39
N MET A 444 -14.63 21.45 0.21
CA MET A 444 -15.74 22.27 0.70
C MET A 444 -15.28 23.28 1.76
N ALA A 445 -14.42 22.88 2.68
CA ALA A 445 -13.88 23.77 3.70
C ALA A 445 -13.04 24.89 3.08
N ALA A 446 -12.18 24.56 2.11
CA ALA A 446 -11.37 25.53 1.38
C ALA A 446 -12.24 26.56 0.65
N MET A 447 -13.24 26.10 -0.11
CA MET A 447 -14.20 26.95 -0.84
C MET A 447 -15.01 27.85 0.10
N ALA A 448 -15.32 27.36 1.31
CA ALA A 448 -16.04 28.10 2.33
C ALA A 448 -15.15 29.05 3.17
N GLY A 449 -13.83 29.10 2.90
CA GLY A 449 -12.87 29.89 3.67
C GLY A 449 -12.75 29.44 5.13
N ARG A 450 -12.79 28.13 5.39
CA ARG A 450 -12.76 27.53 6.73
C ARG A 450 -11.60 26.55 6.90
N SER A 451 -11.05 26.51 8.10
CA SER A 451 -10.19 25.41 8.54
C SER A 451 -11.03 24.21 8.97
N VAL A 452 -10.53 23.01 8.73
CA VAL A 452 -11.05 21.75 9.28
C VAL A 452 -9.92 20.97 9.92
N ASP A 453 -10.23 20.24 11.00
CA ASP A 453 -9.28 19.35 11.67
C ASP A 453 -9.66 17.90 11.36
N LEU A 454 -8.92 17.30 10.43
CA LEU A 454 -9.12 15.92 9.98
C LEU A 454 -7.95 15.01 10.37
N ASP A 455 -7.08 15.43 11.31
CA ASP A 455 -5.86 14.69 11.66
C ASP A 455 -6.17 13.26 12.13
N GLU A 456 -7.14 13.09 13.02
CA GLU A 456 -7.57 11.76 13.49
C GLU A 456 -8.08 10.91 12.31
N ALA A 457 -8.89 11.49 11.43
CA ALA A 457 -9.51 10.77 10.31
C ALA A 457 -8.45 10.31 9.30
N TRP A 458 -7.49 11.18 8.96
CA TRP A 458 -6.37 10.85 8.08
C TRP A 458 -5.45 9.80 8.70
N LYS A 459 -5.14 9.90 10.00
CA LYS A 459 -4.34 8.88 10.70
C LYS A 459 -5.04 7.51 10.70
N LEU A 460 -6.36 7.46 10.90
CA LEU A 460 -7.14 6.21 10.83
C LEU A 460 -7.19 5.64 9.41
N LEU A 461 -7.35 6.48 8.39
CA LEU A 461 -7.29 6.02 7.00
C LEU A 461 -5.90 5.44 6.67
N CYS A 462 -4.83 6.19 6.97
CA CYS A 462 -3.47 5.76 6.72
C CYS A 462 -3.08 4.52 7.54
N LEU A 463 -3.61 4.35 8.75
CA LEU A 463 -3.49 3.13 9.54
C LEU A 463 -4.10 1.93 8.81
N ASN A 464 -5.34 2.07 8.31
CA ASN A 464 -6.04 1.00 7.62
C ASN A 464 -5.49 0.70 6.22
N GLN A 465 -4.60 1.55 5.70
CA GLN A 465 -3.80 1.33 4.48
C GLN A 465 -2.54 0.48 4.72
N PHE A 466 -2.27 0.03 5.96
CA PHE A 466 -1.19 -0.92 6.24
C PHE A 466 -1.27 -2.14 5.31
N HIS A 467 -0.10 -2.62 4.86
CA HIS A 467 -0.02 -3.59 3.75
C HIS A 467 -0.72 -4.92 4.02
N ASP A 468 -1.01 -5.32 5.26
CA ASP A 468 -1.81 -6.53 5.56
C ASP A 468 -3.28 -6.25 5.91
N ILE A 469 -3.65 -4.99 6.15
CA ILE A 469 -5.04 -4.60 6.45
C ILE A 469 -5.77 -4.37 5.13
N ILE A 470 -5.34 -3.40 4.32
CA ILE A 470 -6.05 -2.99 3.11
C ILE A 470 -6.05 -4.08 2.03
N THR A 471 -5.03 -4.93 2.00
CA THR A 471 -4.87 -6.04 1.04
C THR A 471 -5.74 -7.24 1.36
N GLY A 472 -6.37 -7.28 2.54
CA GLY A 472 -7.33 -8.32 2.90
C GLY A 472 -6.69 -9.60 3.41
N THR A 473 -5.49 -9.53 3.95
CA THR A 473 -4.63 -10.67 4.25
C THR A 473 -4.50 -10.99 5.75
N SER A 474 -5.44 -10.50 6.55
CA SER A 474 -5.45 -10.61 8.01
C SER A 474 -6.58 -11.49 8.54
N VAL A 475 -6.56 -11.82 9.84
CA VAL A 475 -7.66 -12.55 10.50
C VAL A 475 -8.91 -11.69 10.66
N THR A 476 -10.08 -12.32 10.81
CA THR A 476 -11.40 -11.66 10.91
C THR A 476 -11.42 -10.47 11.89
N GLN A 477 -10.76 -10.58 13.05
CA GLN A 477 -10.74 -9.53 14.07
C GLN A 477 -10.10 -8.23 13.58
N VAL A 478 -9.11 -8.30 12.69
CA VAL A 478 -8.49 -7.11 12.09
C VAL A 478 -9.51 -6.35 11.24
N PHE A 479 -10.38 -7.07 10.52
CA PHE A 479 -11.45 -6.46 9.74
C PHE A 479 -12.60 -5.93 10.60
N GLU A 480 -12.83 -6.51 11.78
CA GLU A 480 -13.72 -5.93 12.79
C GLU A 480 -13.16 -4.61 13.35
N ASP A 481 -11.85 -4.52 13.54
CA ASP A 481 -11.16 -3.27 13.93
C ASP A 481 -11.30 -2.22 12.82
N ALA A 482 -10.97 -2.58 11.58
CA ALA A 482 -11.08 -1.68 10.42
C ALA A 482 -12.50 -1.13 10.21
N ARG A 483 -13.55 -1.96 10.39
CA ARG A 483 -14.94 -1.48 10.30
C ARG A 483 -15.25 -0.38 11.32
N ARG A 484 -14.71 -0.48 12.54
CA ARG A 484 -14.90 0.55 13.58
C ARG A 484 -14.13 1.83 13.22
N ASP A 485 -12.93 1.69 12.66
CA ASP A 485 -12.14 2.84 12.23
C ASP A 485 -12.81 3.60 11.07
N TYR A 486 -13.32 2.90 10.06
CA TYR A 486 -14.07 3.54 8.97
C TYR A 486 -15.37 4.20 9.44
N ALA A 487 -16.08 3.61 10.41
CA ALA A 487 -17.23 4.26 11.04
C ALA A 487 -16.81 5.54 11.78
N ARG A 488 -15.69 5.50 12.51
CA ARG A 488 -15.14 6.68 13.20
C ARG A 488 -14.73 7.79 12.23
N ILE A 489 -14.13 7.43 11.10
CA ILE A 489 -13.81 8.39 10.03
C ILE A 489 -15.10 9.08 9.56
N ALA A 490 -16.17 8.34 9.30
CA ALA A 490 -17.46 8.91 8.90
C ALA A 490 -18.04 9.85 9.98
N ASP A 491 -17.98 9.47 11.26
CA ASP A 491 -18.45 10.29 12.38
C ASP A 491 -17.71 11.63 12.49
N ILE A 492 -16.42 11.68 12.11
CA ILE A 492 -15.61 12.91 12.10
C ILE A 492 -15.99 13.79 10.90
N ILE A 493 -16.12 13.19 9.72
CA ILE A 493 -16.37 13.87 8.44
C ILE A 493 -17.78 14.49 8.40
N GLU A 494 -18.81 13.75 8.80
CA GLU A 494 -20.22 14.15 8.62
C GLU A 494 -20.54 15.55 9.19
N PRO A 495 -20.21 15.91 10.45
CA PRO A 495 -20.49 17.24 10.97
C PRO A 495 -19.74 18.35 10.21
N MET A 496 -18.51 18.09 9.77
CA MET A 496 -17.70 19.07 9.02
C MET A 496 -18.25 19.28 7.60
N ALA A 497 -18.63 18.18 6.92
CA ALA A 497 -19.30 18.22 5.64
C ALA A 497 -20.59 19.05 5.70
N ARG A 498 -21.39 18.86 6.76
CA ARG A 498 -22.63 19.62 6.96
C ARG A 498 -22.37 21.12 7.20
N ASP A 499 -21.40 21.50 8.02
CA ASP A 499 -21.07 22.92 8.24
C ASP A 499 -20.57 23.57 6.94
N ALA A 500 -19.66 22.91 6.22
CA ALA A 500 -19.12 23.42 4.97
C ALA A 500 -20.20 23.54 3.89
N ALA A 501 -21.02 22.50 3.68
CA ALA A 501 -22.14 22.54 2.75
C ALA A 501 -23.16 23.65 3.09
N ALA A 502 -23.47 23.85 4.37
CA ALA A 502 -24.38 24.92 4.79
C ALA A 502 -23.85 26.34 4.53
N ARG A 503 -22.53 26.51 4.38
CA ARG A 503 -21.89 27.79 4.03
C ARG A 503 -21.78 28.02 2.53
N LEU A 504 -21.68 26.93 1.76
CA LEU A 504 -21.67 26.95 0.30
C LEU A 504 -23.08 27.04 -0.30
N ALA A 505 -24.12 26.87 0.52
CA ALA A 505 -25.51 27.02 0.12
C ALA A 505 -25.77 28.38 -0.54
N LEU A 506 -26.49 28.36 -1.66
CA LEU A 506 -26.93 29.55 -2.38
C LEU A 506 -28.32 30.00 -1.90
N ASP A 507 -28.78 31.15 -2.40
CA ASP A 507 -30.14 31.66 -2.15
C ASP A 507 -31.24 30.72 -2.68
N GLU A 508 -30.88 29.80 -3.58
CA GLU A 508 -31.71 28.72 -4.11
C GLU A 508 -31.00 27.36 -4.02
N PRO A 509 -31.73 26.24 -4.15
CA PRO A 509 -31.12 24.91 -4.14
C PRO A 509 -30.12 24.74 -5.28
N ALA A 510 -28.97 24.14 -5.02
CA ALA A 510 -27.88 24.02 -5.97
C ALA A 510 -27.24 22.63 -5.95
N ILE A 511 -26.45 22.33 -6.97
CA ILE A 511 -25.56 21.18 -7.01
C ILE A 511 -24.12 21.67 -6.91
N LEU A 512 -23.35 21.04 -6.02
CA LEU A 512 -21.93 21.28 -5.83
C LEU A 512 -21.12 20.15 -6.48
N ASN A 513 -20.11 20.55 -7.24
CA ASN A 513 -19.10 19.68 -7.80
C ASN A 513 -17.76 19.91 -7.10
N THR A 514 -17.29 18.92 -6.35
CA THR A 514 -15.95 18.90 -5.74
C THR A 514 -14.97 18.03 -6.53
N SER A 515 -15.37 17.52 -7.71
CA SER A 515 -14.50 16.81 -8.64
C SER A 515 -13.50 17.78 -9.29
N PRO A 516 -12.30 17.30 -9.67
CA PRO A 516 -11.34 18.09 -10.42
C PRO A 516 -11.73 18.33 -11.89
N THR A 517 -12.82 17.73 -12.37
CA THR A 517 -13.25 17.82 -13.76
C THR A 517 -14.53 18.64 -13.93
N THR A 518 -14.53 19.46 -14.97
CA THR A 518 -15.72 20.15 -15.49
C THR A 518 -16.39 19.27 -16.55
N GLY A 519 -17.73 19.30 -16.64
CA GLY A 519 -18.46 18.67 -17.74
C GLY A 519 -19.92 18.37 -17.43
N SER A 520 -20.63 17.77 -18.39
CA SER A 520 -22.03 17.38 -18.21
C SER A 520 -22.15 16.19 -17.25
N ARG A 521 -23.07 16.27 -16.29
CA ARG A 521 -23.20 15.27 -15.23
C ARG A 521 -24.64 15.09 -14.81
N LEU A 522 -24.99 13.88 -14.38
CA LEU A 522 -26.28 13.60 -13.72
C LEU A 522 -26.15 13.76 -12.21
N ALA A 523 -27.11 14.45 -11.59
CA ALA A 523 -27.20 14.56 -10.14
C ALA A 523 -28.54 14.03 -9.63
N VAL A 524 -28.50 13.36 -8.48
CA VAL A 524 -29.70 12.97 -7.72
C VAL A 524 -30.05 14.12 -6.77
N VAL A 525 -31.25 14.67 -6.93
CA VAL A 525 -31.80 15.76 -6.11
C VAL A 525 -33.04 15.29 -5.34
N PRO A 526 -33.37 15.93 -4.20
CA PRO A 526 -34.65 15.72 -3.55
C PRO A 526 -35.81 16.00 -4.51
N GLN A 527 -36.88 15.19 -4.43
CA GLN A 527 -38.01 15.33 -5.33
C GLN A 527 -38.74 16.67 -5.10
N SER A 528 -38.82 17.50 -6.14
CA SER A 528 -39.54 18.78 -6.13
C SER A 528 -40.44 18.87 -7.36
N ALA A 529 -41.53 19.63 -7.26
CA ALA A 529 -42.59 19.65 -8.29
C ALA A 529 -42.23 20.47 -9.56
N ASP A 530 -41.11 21.20 -9.56
CA ASP A 530 -40.85 22.28 -10.52
C ASP A 530 -39.53 22.14 -11.33
N THR A 531 -38.95 20.93 -11.44
CA THR A 531 -37.69 20.73 -12.17
C THR A 531 -37.83 19.77 -13.36
N ASN A 532 -37.02 20.03 -14.40
CA ASN A 532 -36.81 19.17 -15.57
C ASN A 532 -36.13 17.85 -15.16
N ALA A 533 -36.84 17.03 -14.41
CA ALA A 533 -36.27 15.91 -13.67
C ALA A 533 -36.97 14.59 -13.99
N GLN A 534 -36.19 13.52 -14.04
CA GLN A 534 -36.68 12.15 -14.13
C GLN A 534 -36.88 11.59 -12.72
N SER A 535 -38.09 11.15 -12.39
CA SER A 535 -38.33 10.49 -11.09
C SER A 535 -37.60 9.13 -11.04
N ILE A 536 -36.91 8.87 -9.94
CA ILE A 536 -36.21 7.61 -9.66
C ILE A 536 -36.49 7.19 -8.21
N ASP A 537 -36.13 5.95 -7.84
CA ASP A 537 -36.21 5.56 -6.44
C ASP A 537 -35.25 6.42 -5.59
N GLY A 538 -35.75 6.97 -4.49
CA GLY A 538 -35.00 7.84 -3.59
C GLY A 538 -34.88 9.33 -3.99
N GLY A 539 -35.45 9.79 -5.11
CA GLY A 539 -35.43 11.21 -5.48
C GLY A 539 -35.80 11.52 -6.93
N ALA A 540 -35.18 12.55 -7.48
CA ALA A 540 -35.29 12.90 -8.90
C ALA A 540 -33.90 13.11 -9.50
N LEU A 541 -33.73 12.71 -10.75
CA LEU A 541 -32.49 12.83 -11.51
C LEU A 541 -32.57 14.11 -12.35
N CYS A 542 -31.52 14.94 -12.32
CA CYS A 542 -31.38 16.13 -13.15
C CYS A 542 -30.09 16.05 -13.95
N LEU A 543 -30.13 16.54 -15.19
CA LEU A 543 -28.95 16.71 -16.04
C LEU A 543 -28.50 18.17 -15.95
N PHE A 544 -27.20 18.37 -15.79
CA PHE A 544 -26.57 19.67 -15.86
C PHE A 544 -25.49 19.63 -16.92
N ASP A 545 -25.50 20.62 -17.81
CA ASP A 545 -24.41 20.82 -18.76
C ASP A 545 -23.30 21.64 -18.12
N ASP A 546 -22.06 21.22 -18.34
CA ASP A 546 -20.85 21.97 -18.00
C ASP A 546 -20.73 22.38 -16.51
N VAL A 547 -20.93 21.43 -15.58
CA VAL A 547 -20.79 21.69 -14.14
C VAL A 547 -19.32 21.98 -13.81
N PRO A 548 -18.95 23.19 -13.33
CA PRO A 548 -17.55 23.56 -13.13
C PRO A 548 -16.85 22.71 -12.06
N ALA A 549 -15.58 22.37 -12.26
CA ALA A 549 -14.72 21.78 -11.23
C ALA A 549 -14.62 22.68 -10.00
N PHE A 550 -14.77 22.13 -8.79
CA PHE A 550 -14.81 22.90 -7.53
C PHE A 550 -15.77 24.10 -7.59
N GLY A 551 -16.98 23.89 -8.11
CA GLY A 551 -17.98 24.94 -8.31
C GLY A 551 -19.41 24.44 -8.10
N SER A 552 -20.37 25.35 -8.12
CA SER A 552 -21.79 25.03 -7.93
C SER A 552 -22.68 25.61 -9.02
N VAL A 553 -23.74 24.90 -9.37
CA VAL A 553 -24.78 25.32 -10.32
C VAL A 553 -26.16 25.26 -9.66
N PRO A 554 -27.04 26.26 -9.83
CA PRO A 554 -28.43 26.20 -9.38
C PRO A 554 -29.17 24.98 -9.95
N ILE A 555 -30.07 24.36 -9.17
CA ILE A 555 -30.92 23.26 -9.67
C ILE A 555 -31.85 23.73 -10.80
N SER A 556 -32.18 25.02 -10.86
CA SER A 556 -32.94 25.64 -11.96
C SER A 556 -32.26 25.54 -13.32
N ASP A 557 -30.94 25.34 -13.34
CA ASP A 557 -30.15 25.24 -14.57
C ASP A 557 -30.19 23.82 -15.16
N ALA A 558 -30.93 22.90 -14.51
CA ALA A 558 -31.15 21.55 -15.02
C ALA A 558 -31.76 21.58 -16.43
N CYS A 559 -31.07 20.94 -17.37
CA CYS A 559 -31.46 20.89 -18.77
C CYS A 559 -32.18 19.59 -19.12
N GLN A 560 -32.62 19.49 -20.37
CA GLN A 560 -33.11 18.25 -20.97
C GLN A 560 -32.12 17.85 -22.07
N PRO A 561 -31.84 16.55 -22.23
CA PRO A 561 -30.95 16.08 -23.28
C PRO A 561 -31.61 16.27 -24.65
N ASP A 562 -30.78 16.50 -25.66
CA ASP A 562 -31.24 16.63 -27.05
C ASP A 562 -31.89 15.34 -27.56
N GLU A 563 -31.30 14.18 -27.22
CA GLU A 563 -31.88 12.86 -27.46
C GLU A 563 -31.99 12.08 -26.13
N PRO A 564 -33.14 11.45 -25.85
CA PRO A 564 -33.33 10.71 -24.62
C PRO A 564 -32.52 9.41 -24.60
N ALA A 565 -32.17 8.95 -23.39
CA ALA A 565 -31.85 7.54 -23.18
C ALA A 565 -33.15 6.72 -23.20
N ASP A 566 -33.19 5.61 -23.92
CA ASP A 566 -34.35 4.72 -24.02
C ASP A 566 -33.97 3.27 -23.72
N CYS A 567 -34.92 2.52 -23.16
CA CYS A 567 -34.83 1.08 -23.02
C CYS A 567 -36.12 0.43 -23.53
N LYS A 568 -35.98 -0.50 -24.47
CA LYS A 568 -37.09 -1.29 -24.97
C LYS A 568 -36.75 -2.77 -25.13
N ARG A 569 -37.77 -3.60 -25.05
CA ARG A 569 -37.69 -5.01 -25.43
C ARG A 569 -38.02 -5.16 -26.92
N ASP A 570 -37.15 -5.83 -27.66
CA ASP A 570 -37.33 -6.16 -29.07
C ASP A 570 -37.21 -7.68 -29.26
N GLY A 571 -38.36 -8.38 -29.23
CA GLY A 571 -38.39 -9.84 -29.23
C GLY A 571 -37.77 -10.46 -27.97
N GLU A 572 -36.69 -11.21 -28.15
CA GLU A 572 -35.94 -11.90 -27.09
C GLU A 572 -34.76 -11.09 -26.55
N VAL A 573 -34.51 -9.89 -27.10
CA VAL A 573 -33.42 -9.01 -26.66
C VAL A 573 -33.97 -7.72 -26.05
N PHE A 574 -33.12 -7.06 -25.27
CA PHE A 574 -33.33 -5.71 -24.76
C PHE A 574 -32.37 -4.75 -25.46
N VAL A 575 -32.85 -3.54 -25.71
CA VAL A 575 -32.11 -2.49 -26.40
C VAL A 575 -32.04 -1.27 -25.49
N LEU A 576 -30.82 -0.90 -25.08
CA LEU A 576 -30.51 0.41 -24.49
C LEU A 576 -29.91 1.30 -25.58
N GLU A 577 -30.40 2.52 -25.73
CA GLU A 577 -29.90 3.44 -26.74
C GLU A 577 -29.97 4.90 -26.28
N ASN A 578 -28.97 5.71 -26.63
CA ASN A 578 -28.98 7.17 -26.54
C ASN A 578 -28.35 7.77 -27.82
N ALA A 579 -27.98 9.06 -27.80
CA ALA A 579 -27.32 9.71 -28.94
C ALA A 579 -25.99 9.04 -29.36
N MET A 580 -25.23 8.55 -28.38
CA MET A 580 -23.84 8.10 -28.53
C MET A 580 -23.69 6.59 -28.64
N LEU A 581 -24.57 5.82 -28.01
CA LEU A 581 -24.48 4.37 -27.92
C LEU A 581 -25.78 3.68 -28.26
N ARG A 582 -25.61 2.52 -28.89
CA ARG A 582 -26.64 1.50 -29.01
C ARG A 582 -26.11 0.18 -28.45
N VAL A 583 -26.84 -0.40 -27.50
CA VAL A 583 -26.46 -1.63 -26.80
C VAL A 583 -27.59 -2.66 -26.93
N VAL A 584 -27.24 -3.89 -27.30
CA VAL A 584 -28.16 -5.03 -27.39
C VAL A 584 -27.79 -6.06 -26.34
N ILE A 585 -28.78 -6.48 -25.55
CA ILE A 585 -28.62 -7.36 -24.39
C ILE A 585 -29.51 -8.59 -24.58
N ASN A 586 -28.95 -9.79 -24.39
CA ASN A 586 -29.69 -11.05 -24.50
C ASN A 586 -30.53 -11.35 -23.24
N ASP A 587 -31.26 -12.47 -23.25
CA ASP A 587 -32.08 -12.94 -22.13
C ASP A 587 -31.28 -13.42 -20.91
N ALA A 588 -29.96 -13.53 -21.03
CA ALA A 588 -29.02 -13.79 -19.94
C ALA A 588 -28.39 -12.50 -19.36
N GLY A 589 -28.76 -11.31 -19.85
CA GLY A 589 -28.25 -10.03 -19.36
C GLY A 589 -26.85 -9.66 -19.86
N GLN A 590 -26.39 -10.33 -20.92
CA GLN A 590 -25.06 -10.15 -21.51
C GLN A 590 -25.14 -9.28 -22.77
N LEU A 591 -24.08 -8.54 -23.05
CA LEU A 591 -24.03 -7.64 -24.22
C LEU A 591 -23.69 -8.44 -25.47
N THR A 592 -24.59 -8.47 -26.45
CA THR A 592 -24.34 -9.09 -27.76
C THR A 592 -23.89 -8.08 -28.81
N GLU A 593 -24.18 -6.79 -28.59
CA GLU A 593 -23.72 -5.70 -29.44
C GLU A 593 -23.55 -4.44 -28.58
N VAL A 594 -22.46 -3.72 -28.82
CA VAL A 594 -22.23 -2.35 -28.35
C VAL A 594 -21.73 -1.57 -29.56
N PHE A 595 -22.53 -0.63 -30.04
CA PHE A 595 -22.23 0.20 -31.21
C PHE A 595 -22.05 1.65 -30.79
N ASP A 596 -20.86 2.18 -31.02
CA ASP A 596 -20.52 3.60 -30.85
C ASP A 596 -21.02 4.37 -32.07
N LYS A 597 -22.09 5.14 -31.88
CA LYS A 597 -22.73 5.97 -32.91
C LYS A 597 -21.88 7.19 -33.24
N SER A 598 -21.05 7.64 -32.31
CA SER A 598 -20.21 8.84 -32.46
C SER A 598 -19.07 8.59 -33.44
N ASN A 599 -18.39 7.45 -33.29
CA ASN A 599 -17.28 7.04 -34.16
C ASN A 599 -17.66 5.96 -35.19
N THR A 600 -18.90 5.50 -35.21
CA THR A 600 -19.44 4.47 -36.12
C THR A 600 -18.74 3.11 -36.05
N HIS A 601 -18.37 2.69 -34.84
CA HIS A 601 -17.63 1.44 -34.61
C HIS A 601 -18.42 0.42 -33.78
N HIS A 602 -18.20 -0.86 -34.04
CA HIS A 602 -18.57 -1.93 -33.10
C HIS A 602 -17.47 -2.06 -32.04
N VAL A 603 -17.87 -1.98 -30.77
CA VAL A 603 -16.95 -2.02 -29.61
C VAL A 603 -16.56 -3.45 -29.26
N LEU A 604 -17.50 -4.40 -29.37
CA LEU A 604 -17.25 -5.82 -29.12
C LEU A 604 -16.71 -6.52 -30.37
N ALA A 605 -15.89 -7.55 -30.18
CA ALA A 605 -15.48 -8.43 -31.27
C ALA A 605 -16.68 -9.17 -31.86
N THR A 606 -16.64 -9.43 -33.17
CA THR A 606 -17.73 -10.09 -33.89
C THR A 606 -18.07 -11.45 -33.30
N GLY A 607 -19.31 -11.62 -32.83
CA GLY A 607 -19.81 -12.89 -32.28
C GLY A 607 -19.41 -13.14 -30.82
N GLU A 608 -18.66 -12.24 -30.21
CA GLU A 608 -18.28 -12.30 -28.80
C GLU A 608 -19.33 -11.62 -27.90
N ILE A 609 -19.29 -11.94 -26.62
CA ILE A 609 -20.24 -11.45 -25.61
C ILE A 609 -19.51 -10.55 -24.61
N GLY A 610 -20.00 -9.32 -24.45
CA GLY A 610 -19.54 -8.36 -23.44
C GLY A 610 -20.28 -8.52 -22.12
N ASN A 611 -19.68 -8.01 -21.04
CA ASN A 611 -20.19 -8.18 -19.68
C ASN A 611 -20.43 -9.67 -19.33
N ALA A 612 -19.59 -10.56 -19.85
CA ALA A 612 -19.64 -11.96 -19.48
C ALA A 612 -19.06 -12.12 -18.07
N LEU A 613 -19.91 -12.46 -17.10
CA LEU A 613 -19.48 -12.80 -15.75
C LEU A 613 -18.86 -14.20 -15.76
N LEU A 614 -17.56 -14.27 -15.48
CA LEU A 614 -16.76 -15.49 -15.49
C LEU A 614 -16.41 -15.87 -14.06
N ALA A 615 -16.70 -17.11 -13.69
CA ALA A 615 -16.28 -17.72 -12.44
C ALA A 615 -15.11 -18.69 -12.70
N PHE A 616 -14.02 -18.53 -11.97
CA PHE A 616 -12.83 -19.37 -12.06
C PHE A 616 -12.61 -20.15 -10.76
N GLU A 617 -12.09 -21.37 -10.86
CA GLU A 617 -11.56 -22.06 -9.68
C GLU A 617 -10.28 -21.34 -9.21
N ASP A 618 -10.28 -20.89 -7.96
CA ASP A 618 -9.18 -20.13 -7.36
C ASP A 618 -8.63 -20.88 -6.16
N ARG A 619 -7.53 -21.60 -6.42
CA ARG A 619 -6.82 -22.42 -5.43
C ARG A 619 -5.32 -22.23 -5.63
N PRO A 620 -4.75 -21.13 -5.14
CA PRO A 620 -3.33 -20.89 -5.28
C PRO A 620 -2.51 -21.95 -4.51
N ILE A 621 -1.26 -22.16 -4.92
CA ILE A 621 -0.31 -23.12 -4.35
C ILE A 621 -0.08 -22.84 -2.86
N CYS A 622 0.03 -21.56 -2.50
CA CYS A 622 0.23 -21.05 -1.16
C CYS A 622 -0.51 -19.71 -0.98
N TRP A 623 -0.64 -19.27 0.27
CA TRP A 623 -1.17 -17.95 0.64
C TRP A 623 -2.53 -17.60 -0.02
N ASP A 624 -3.57 -18.36 0.31
CA ASP A 624 -4.93 -18.26 -0.26
C ASP A 624 -5.46 -16.83 -0.51
N ALA A 625 -5.52 -15.97 0.51
CA ALA A 625 -5.96 -14.57 0.33
C ALA A 625 -4.98 -13.69 -0.48
N TRP A 626 -3.68 -14.01 -0.47
CA TRP A 626 -2.66 -13.20 -1.15
C TRP A 626 -2.57 -13.53 -2.63
N ASP A 627 -2.56 -14.80 -3.01
CA ASP A 627 -2.16 -15.21 -4.36
C ASP A 627 -3.34 -15.47 -5.30
N ILE A 628 -3.10 -15.21 -6.58
CA ILE A 628 -3.81 -15.81 -7.71
C ILE A 628 -2.70 -16.40 -8.57
N ASP A 629 -2.78 -17.70 -8.86
CA ASP A 629 -1.85 -18.40 -9.75
C ASP A 629 -2.41 -18.48 -11.17
N PRO A 630 -1.57 -18.42 -12.22
CA PRO A 630 -2.05 -18.33 -13.60
C PRO A 630 -2.90 -19.52 -14.06
N THR A 631 -2.82 -20.66 -13.37
CA THR A 631 -3.65 -21.85 -13.63
C THR A 631 -5.14 -21.65 -13.35
N TYR A 632 -5.54 -20.53 -12.72
CA TYR A 632 -6.97 -20.20 -12.56
C TYR A 632 -7.71 -20.17 -13.91
N GLU A 633 -7.02 -19.80 -14.99
CA GLU A 633 -7.59 -19.75 -16.35
C GLU A 633 -7.99 -21.13 -16.89
N ASP A 634 -7.38 -22.21 -16.39
CA ASP A 634 -7.61 -23.58 -16.85
C ASP A 634 -9.03 -24.08 -16.53
N ARG A 635 -9.68 -23.49 -15.52
CA ARG A 635 -11.03 -23.86 -15.07
C ARG A 635 -11.88 -22.63 -14.86
N SER A 636 -12.64 -22.31 -15.90
CA SER A 636 -13.62 -21.24 -15.90
C SER A 636 -14.98 -21.70 -16.39
N GLU A 637 -16.02 -20.99 -15.97
CA GLU A 637 -17.36 -21.08 -16.53
C GLU A 637 -17.98 -19.69 -16.61
N VAL A 638 -18.90 -19.51 -17.56
CA VAL A 638 -19.78 -18.34 -17.55
C VAL A 638 -20.82 -18.55 -16.46
N VAL A 639 -21.03 -17.54 -15.62
CA VAL A 639 -22.12 -17.53 -14.64
C VAL A 639 -23.44 -17.63 -15.40
N ALA A 640 -24.09 -18.79 -15.26
CA ALA A 640 -25.34 -19.11 -15.94
C ALA A 640 -26.31 -19.74 -14.95
N GLY A 641 -27.49 -19.15 -14.83
CA GLY A 641 -28.53 -19.61 -13.91
C GLY A 641 -29.87 -18.94 -14.21
N ASP A 642 -30.83 -19.12 -13.31
CA ASP A 642 -32.17 -18.55 -13.48
C ASP A 642 -32.06 -17.02 -13.48
N THR A 643 -32.30 -16.43 -14.65
CA THR A 643 -32.11 -15.00 -14.91
C THR A 643 -33.44 -14.32 -15.20
N LEU A 644 -33.71 -13.24 -14.48
CA LEU A 644 -34.85 -12.35 -14.68
C LEU A 644 -34.33 -10.98 -15.09
N ILE A 645 -34.90 -10.43 -16.17
CA ILE A 645 -34.57 -9.10 -16.68
C ILE A 645 -35.82 -8.24 -16.65
N GLU A 646 -35.72 -7.09 -16.02
CA GLU A 646 -36.78 -6.09 -15.90
C GLU A 646 -36.26 -4.74 -16.37
N ILE A 647 -37.08 -4.02 -17.15
CA ILE A 647 -36.82 -2.62 -17.46
C ILE A 647 -37.20 -1.83 -16.21
N GLU A 648 -36.19 -1.31 -15.51
CA GLU A 648 -36.34 -0.62 -14.22
C GLU A 648 -36.65 0.87 -14.42
N GLU A 649 -35.98 1.51 -15.38
CA GLU A 649 -36.12 2.94 -15.69
C GLU A 649 -36.21 3.18 -17.20
N THR A 650 -37.18 3.99 -17.65
CA THR A 650 -37.36 4.41 -19.07
C THR A 650 -37.52 5.93 -19.23
N GLY A 651 -36.89 6.71 -18.34
CA GLY A 651 -36.98 8.17 -18.41
C GLY A 651 -35.96 8.78 -19.38
N PRO A 652 -36.16 10.03 -19.80
CA PRO A 652 -35.36 10.66 -20.86
C PRO A 652 -33.89 10.89 -20.47
N LEU A 653 -33.56 10.95 -19.18
CA LEU A 653 -32.21 11.24 -18.70
C LEU A 653 -31.36 9.98 -18.51
N ARG A 654 -32.00 8.86 -18.15
CA ARG A 654 -31.33 7.59 -17.90
C ARG A 654 -32.29 6.43 -18.10
N ALA A 655 -31.82 5.41 -18.80
CA ALA A 655 -32.49 4.13 -18.92
C ALA A 655 -31.74 3.06 -18.10
N SER A 656 -32.47 2.13 -17.48
CA SER A 656 -31.92 1.10 -16.58
C SER A 656 -32.59 -0.24 -16.82
N LEU A 657 -31.78 -1.30 -16.97
CA LEU A 657 -32.20 -2.70 -16.97
C LEU A 657 -31.70 -3.37 -15.70
N LEU A 658 -32.60 -3.95 -14.91
CA LEU A 658 -32.26 -4.79 -13.78
C LEU A 658 -32.17 -6.25 -14.22
N VAL A 659 -30.99 -6.83 -14.12
CA VAL A 659 -30.71 -8.25 -14.34
C VAL A 659 -30.50 -8.90 -12.99
N THR A 660 -31.33 -9.89 -12.64
CA THR A 660 -31.15 -10.72 -11.43
C THR A 660 -30.88 -12.15 -11.84
N THR A 661 -29.69 -12.66 -11.50
CA THR A 661 -29.26 -14.02 -11.80
C THR A 661 -29.03 -14.80 -10.51
N HIS A 662 -29.77 -15.90 -10.35
CA HIS A 662 -29.52 -16.89 -9.31
C HIS A 662 -28.51 -17.93 -9.81
N TRP A 663 -27.34 -17.99 -9.20
CA TRP A 663 -26.30 -18.92 -9.58
C TRP A 663 -25.71 -19.61 -8.35
N ARG A 664 -25.90 -20.93 -8.29
CA ARG A 664 -25.48 -21.77 -7.15
C ARG A 664 -26.05 -21.25 -5.81
N GLY A 665 -25.19 -20.92 -4.85
CA GLY A 665 -25.57 -20.36 -3.56
C GLY A 665 -25.73 -18.84 -3.58
N SER A 666 -25.41 -18.19 -4.70
CA SER A 666 -25.26 -16.74 -4.79
C SER A 666 -26.33 -16.09 -5.66
N VAL A 667 -26.57 -14.80 -5.42
CA VAL A 667 -27.50 -13.98 -6.21
C VAL A 667 -26.80 -12.72 -6.67
N ILE A 668 -26.77 -12.50 -7.98
CA ILE A 668 -26.17 -11.32 -8.61
C ILE A 668 -27.30 -10.44 -9.13
N ARG A 669 -27.34 -9.19 -8.69
CA ARG A 669 -28.25 -8.15 -9.20
C ARG A 669 -27.42 -7.06 -9.85
N GLN A 670 -27.62 -6.85 -11.13
CA GLN A 670 -26.90 -5.85 -11.88
C GLN A 670 -27.87 -4.91 -12.58
N ARG A 671 -27.72 -3.61 -12.31
CA ARG A 671 -28.42 -2.55 -13.05
C ARG A 671 -27.49 -2.06 -14.15
N ILE A 672 -27.86 -2.35 -15.38
CA ILE A 672 -27.18 -1.87 -16.58
C ILE A 672 -27.80 -0.53 -16.95
N ARG A 673 -27.05 0.56 -16.76
CA ARG A 673 -27.54 1.93 -16.85
C ARG A 673 -26.86 2.71 -17.96
N LEU A 674 -27.65 3.40 -18.76
CA LEU A 674 -27.18 4.31 -19.80
C LEU A 674 -27.79 5.70 -19.57
N GLY A 675 -26.96 6.69 -19.32
CA GLY A 675 -27.37 8.10 -19.22
C GLY A 675 -27.43 8.77 -20.59
N ALA A 676 -28.28 9.78 -20.77
CA ALA A 676 -28.39 10.49 -22.06
C ALA A 676 -27.15 11.34 -22.40
N HIS A 677 -26.37 11.71 -21.39
CA HIS A 677 -25.24 12.65 -21.48
C HIS A 677 -23.88 12.01 -21.72
N SER A 678 -23.78 10.67 -21.76
CA SER A 678 -22.49 9.97 -21.82
C SER A 678 -22.57 8.68 -22.64
N ALA A 679 -21.42 8.28 -23.20
CA ALA A 679 -21.19 6.95 -23.76
C ALA A 679 -20.76 5.93 -22.69
N ARG A 680 -20.80 6.28 -21.40
CA ARG A 680 -20.49 5.35 -20.30
C ARG A 680 -21.70 4.45 -20.01
N LEU A 681 -21.49 3.14 -20.09
CA LEU A 681 -22.46 2.13 -19.69
C LEU A 681 -22.10 1.58 -18.31
N ASP A 682 -22.90 1.92 -17.30
CA ASP A 682 -22.65 1.56 -15.90
C ASP A 682 -23.27 0.20 -15.53
N PHE A 683 -22.51 -0.61 -14.78
CA PHE A 683 -22.93 -1.89 -14.19
C PHE A 683 -22.97 -1.78 -12.67
N VAL A 684 -24.06 -1.22 -12.14
CA VAL A 684 -24.24 -1.09 -10.68
C VAL A 684 -24.63 -2.46 -10.13
N THR A 685 -23.70 -3.09 -9.42
CA THR A 685 -23.77 -4.52 -9.08
C THR A 685 -23.87 -4.73 -7.57
N GLU A 686 -24.92 -5.43 -7.16
CA GLU A 686 -25.13 -5.95 -5.81
C GLU A 686 -25.03 -7.48 -5.87
N VAL A 687 -24.22 -8.08 -5.01
CA VAL A 687 -24.04 -9.54 -4.96
C VAL A 687 -24.27 -10.03 -3.54
N ASP A 688 -25.11 -11.04 -3.37
CA ASP A 688 -25.14 -11.87 -2.16
C ASP A 688 -24.33 -13.13 -2.46
N TRP A 689 -23.06 -13.16 -2.01
CA TRP A 689 -22.04 -14.11 -2.42
C TRP A 689 -21.82 -15.20 -1.35
N HIS A 690 -21.94 -16.46 -1.75
CA HIS A 690 -21.78 -17.63 -0.88
C HIS A 690 -20.87 -18.72 -1.47
N GLU A 691 -20.10 -18.39 -2.51
CA GLU A 691 -19.10 -19.31 -3.05
C GLU A 691 -17.76 -19.20 -2.31
N GLN A 692 -16.94 -20.25 -2.42
CA GLN A 692 -15.60 -20.33 -1.83
C GLN A 692 -14.59 -20.79 -2.88
N HIS A 693 -13.33 -20.37 -2.76
CA HIS A 693 -12.25 -20.68 -3.71
C HIS A 693 -12.66 -20.39 -5.16
N THR A 694 -13.39 -19.29 -5.34
CA THR A 694 -13.94 -18.84 -6.61
C THR A 694 -13.53 -17.39 -6.84
N LEU A 695 -12.98 -17.11 -8.02
CA LEU A 695 -12.66 -15.77 -8.51
C LEU A 695 -13.71 -15.35 -9.54
N LEU A 696 -14.40 -14.24 -9.30
CA LEU A 696 -15.39 -13.68 -10.21
C LEU A 696 -14.78 -12.52 -11.00
N LYS A 697 -14.89 -12.54 -12.33
CA LYS A 697 -14.48 -11.43 -13.22
C LYS A 697 -15.59 -11.04 -14.18
N ALA A 698 -15.62 -9.79 -14.64
CA ALA A 698 -16.39 -9.37 -15.81
C ALA A 698 -15.48 -9.21 -17.03
N ALA A 699 -15.88 -9.75 -18.18
CA ALA A 699 -15.09 -9.74 -19.41
C ALA A 699 -15.73 -8.94 -20.55
N PHE A 700 -14.88 -8.20 -21.26
CA PHE A 700 -15.21 -7.38 -22.41
C PHE A 700 -14.26 -7.68 -23.58
N PRO A 701 -14.55 -8.71 -24.39
CA PRO A 701 -13.83 -8.98 -25.63
C PRO A 701 -14.12 -7.88 -26.67
N THR A 702 -13.17 -6.96 -26.84
CA THR A 702 -13.35 -5.82 -27.76
C THR A 702 -12.95 -6.17 -29.19
N SER A 703 -13.36 -5.34 -30.15
CA SER A 703 -12.94 -5.43 -31.55
C SER A 703 -11.48 -5.00 -31.78
N LEU A 704 -10.78 -4.55 -30.74
CA LEU A 704 -9.40 -4.04 -30.80
C LEU A 704 -8.40 -5.15 -30.44
N SER A 705 -7.19 -5.07 -30.99
CA SER A 705 -6.07 -5.94 -30.61
C SER A 705 -4.74 -5.17 -30.52
N PRO A 706 -4.64 -4.14 -29.64
CA PRO A 706 -3.39 -3.42 -29.44
C PRO A 706 -2.36 -4.28 -28.72
N GLN A 707 -1.08 -3.90 -28.82
CA GLN A 707 0.03 -4.58 -28.13
C GLN A 707 0.18 -4.19 -26.66
N THR A 708 -0.48 -3.10 -26.24
CA THR A 708 -0.38 -2.55 -24.89
C THR A 708 -1.73 -2.01 -24.43
N ALA A 709 -1.99 -2.09 -23.13
CA ALA A 709 -3.08 -1.45 -22.43
C ALA A 709 -2.53 -0.38 -21.48
N THR A 710 -3.28 0.70 -21.30
CA THR A 710 -2.96 1.80 -20.39
C THR A 710 -3.80 1.68 -19.12
N TYR A 711 -3.20 1.95 -17.97
CA TYR A 711 -3.84 1.80 -16.66
C TYR A 711 -3.65 3.07 -15.83
N ASP A 712 -4.70 3.45 -15.10
CA ASP A 712 -4.67 4.53 -14.10
C ASP A 712 -3.82 4.11 -12.90
N VAL A 713 -2.82 4.93 -12.56
CA VAL A 713 -2.01 4.82 -11.34
C VAL A 713 -2.06 6.15 -10.58
N GLN A 714 -1.42 6.24 -9.41
CA GLN A 714 -1.40 7.50 -8.66
C GLN A 714 -0.81 8.64 -9.50
N TRP A 715 -1.64 9.64 -9.81
CA TRP A 715 -1.27 10.85 -10.55
C TRP A 715 -0.50 10.59 -11.85
N GLY A 716 -0.87 9.53 -12.57
CA GLY A 716 -0.24 9.18 -13.84
C GLY A 716 -0.88 7.96 -14.49
N ARG A 717 -0.24 7.47 -15.55
CA ARG A 717 -0.67 6.27 -16.28
C ARG A 717 0.53 5.42 -16.67
N VAL A 718 0.34 4.10 -16.67
CA VAL A 718 1.36 3.13 -17.10
C VAL A 718 0.84 2.26 -18.22
N SER A 719 1.73 1.85 -19.13
CA SER A 719 1.40 0.90 -20.19
C SER A 719 1.94 -0.49 -19.86
N ARG A 720 1.11 -1.52 -20.00
CA ARG A 720 1.51 -2.93 -19.84
C ARG A 720 1.15 -3.71 -21.10
N ALA A 721 1.92 -4.76 -21.41
CA ALA A 721 1.68 -5.59 -22.57
C ALA A 721 0.31 -6.29 -22.49
N THR A 722 -0.33 -6.48 -23.63
CA THR A 722 -1.56 -7.29 -23.79
C THR A 722 -1.26 -8.69 -24.33
N THR A 723 0.01 -9.04 -24.42
CA THR A 723 0.54 -10.33 -24.85
C THR A 723 1.32 -10.96 -23.71
N ARG A 724 1.81 -12.19 -23.90
CA ARG A 724 2.61 -12.94 -22.92
C ARG A 724 3.93 -13.38 -23.53
N ASP A 725 4.53 -12.51 -24.34
CA ASP A 725 5.67 -12.86 -25.20
C ASP A 725 6.99 -12.98 -24.44
N THR A 726 7.15 -12.22 -23.36
CA THR A 726 8.29 -12.36 -22.43
C THR A 726 7.83 -12.94 -21.09
N SER A 727 8.78 -13.44 -20.29
CA SER A 727 8.47 -13.93 -18.94
C SER A 727 7.96 -12.83 -18.00
N PHE A 728 8.35 -11.57 -18.22
CA PHE A 728 7.80 -10.43 -17.47
C PHE A 728 6.36 -10.12 -17.86
N ASP A 729 6.04 -10.21 -19.16
CA ASP A 729 4.67 -9.99 -19.65
C ASP A 729 3.73 -11.14 -19.23
N ALA A 730 4.22 -12.38 -19.33
CA ALA A 730 3.49 -13.56 -18.86
C ALA A 730 3.19 -13.51 -17.35
N ALA A 731 4.05 -12.87 -16.54
CA ALA A 731 3.84 -12.71 -15.11
C ALA A 731 2.78 -11.64 -14.76
N ARG A 732 2.39 -10.77 -15.71
CA ARG A 732 1.40 -9.69 -15.52
C ARG A 732 -0.01 -10.09 -15.94
N PHE A 733 -0.42 -11.31 -15.59
CA PHE A 733 -1.78 -11.81 -15.88
C PHE A 733 -2.87 -11.29 -14.93
N GLU A 734 -2.47 -10.56 -13.88
CA GLU A 734 -3.33 -9.81 -12.96
C GLU A 734 -2.52 -8.60 -12.48
N VAL A 735 -3.02 -7.39 -12.71
CA VAL A 735 -2.29 -6.13 -12.45
C VAL A 735 -3.16 -5.12 -11.70
N PRO A 736 -2.56 -4.27 -10.85
CA PRO A 736 -3.29 -3.23 -10.16
C PRO A 736 -3.56 -2.03 -11.07
N ALA A 737 -4.75 -1.44 -10.95
CA ALA A 737 -5.09 -0.12 -11.47
C ALA A 737 -6.10 0.57 -10.54
N HIS A 738 -6.11 1.90 -10.53
CA HIS A 738 -6.96 2.67 -9.62
C HIS A 738 -8.39 2.82 -10.15
N LYS A 739 -8.59 3.66 -11.16
CA LYS A 739 -9.93 4.01 -11.65
C LYS A 739 -10.31 3.29 -12.95
N TRP A 740 -9.33 2.93 -13.79
CA TRP A 740 -9.61 2.35 -15.11
C TRP A 740 -8.43 1.58 -15.72
N ALA A 741 -8.77 0.71 -16.67
CA ALA A 741 -7.87 0.14 -17.67
C ALA A 741 -8.42 0.43 -19.08
N SER A 742 -7.57 0.76 -20.04
CA SER A 742 -7.97 1.16 -21.39
C SER A 742 -7.08 0.57 -22.48
N ILE A 743 -7.70 0.24 -23.61
CA ILE A 743 -7.04 -0.17 -24.85
C ILE A 743 -7.50 0.74 -25.99
N ALA A 744 -6.58 1.07 -26.90
CA ALA A 744 -6.86 1.95 -28.02
C ALA A 744 -6.21 1.44 -29.31
N GLN A 745 -6.91 1.56 -30.43
CA GLN A 745 -6.38 1.25 -31.76
C GLN A 745 -7.10 2.11 -32.82
N GLY A 746 -6.34 2.96 -33.52
CA GLY A 746 -6.92 3.91 -34.45
C GLY A 746 -7.60 5.07 -33.72
N ASP A 747 -8.83 5.39 -34.12
CA ASP A 747 -9.70 6.41 -33.54
C ASP A 747 -10.60 5.86 -32.41
N LEU A 748 -10.70 4.54 -32.25
CA LEU A 748 -11.47 3.92 -31.16
C LEU A 748 -10.58 3.55 -29.97
N ALA A 749 -11.00 3.97 -28.78
CA ALA A 749 -10.52 3.46 -27.50
C ALA A 749 -11.67 2.89 -26.67
N VAL A 750 -11.36 1.89 -25.85
CA VAL A 750 -12.32 1.23 -24.96
C VAL A 750 -11.70 1.12 -23.58
N ALA A 751 -12.38 1.67 -22.57
CA ALA A 751 -11.98 1.62 -21.18
C ALA A 751 -12.99 0.84 -20.32
N VAL A 752 -12.48 0.16 -19.29
CA VAL A 752 -13.27 -0.40 -18.20
C VAL A 752 -12.94 0.37 -16.92
N LEU A 753 -13.90 1.16 -16.45
CA LEU A 753 -13.80 2.01 -15.27
C LEU A 753 -14.35 1.27 -14.04
N ASN A 754 -13.99 1.71 -12.84
CA ASN A 754 -14.51 1.17 -11.59
C ASN A 754 -14.57 2.21 -10.47
N ASP A 755 -15.30 1.90 -9.40
CA ASP A 755 -15.38 2.72 -8.20
C ASP A 755 -14.73 2.11 -6.95
N CYS A 756 -14.29 0.85 -6.98
CA CYS A 756 -13.64 0.19 -5.84
C CYS A 756 -12.91 -1.14 -6.14
N LYS A 757 -12.63 -1.47 -7.40
CA LYS A 757 -11.99 -2.72 -7.83
C LYS A 757 -10.63 -2.43 -8.44
N TYR A 758 -9.60 -3.10 -7.96
CA TYR A 758 -8.21 -2.76 -8.32
C TYR A 758 -7.54 -3.79 -9.21
N GLY A 759 -8.07 -5.02 -9.30
CA GLY A 759 -7.53 -6.09 -10.12
C GLY A 759 -8.04 -6.05 -11.55
N TYR A 760 -7.12 -6.01 -12.51
CA TYR A 760 -7.40 -6.02 -13.95
C TYR A 760 -6.50 -7.01 -14.69
N ASP A 761 -6.96 -7.45 -15.86
CA ASP A 761 -6.10 -8.08 -16.85
C ASP A 761 -6.57 -7.77 -18.28
N VAL A 762 -5.63 -7.72 -19.22
CA VAL A 762 -5.92 -7.51 -20.64
C VAL A 762 -5.10 -8.47 -21.49
N LEU A 763 -5.79 -9.27 -22.33
CA LEU A 763 -5.16 -10.23 -23.23
C LEU A 763 -5.76 -10.14 -24.63
N GLY A 764 -4.93 -9.84 -25.65
CA GLY A 764 -5.30 -9.86 -27.07
C GLY A 764 -6.42 -8.91 -27.53
N GLY A 765 -6.99 -8.10 -26.63
CA GLY A 765 -8.16 -7.26 -26.88
C GLY A 765 -9.31 -7.43 -25.88
N CYS A 766 -9.27 -8.47 -25.05
CA CYS A 766 -10.24 -8.68 -24.00
C CYS A 766 -9.80 -7.96 -22.73
N VAL A 767 -10.60 -7.00 -22.25
CA VAL A 767 -10.40 -6.33 -20.97
C VAL A 767 -11.24 -7.05 -19.92
N ARG A 768 -10.60 -7.48 -18.82
CA ARG A 768 -11.28 -8.08 -17.67
C ARG A 768 -11.01 -7.28 -16.41
N ILE A 769 -12.03 -7.20 -15.57
CA ILE A 769 -11.93 -6.63 -14.22
C ILE A 769 -12.31 -7.70 -13.19
N THR A 770 -11.50 -7.82 -12.15
CA THR A 770 -11.69 -8.79 -11.07
C THR A 770 -12.64 -8.22 -10.01
N LEU A 771 -13.72 -8.93 -9.72
CA LEU A 771 -14.83 -8.44 -8.91
C LEU A 771 -14.80 -8.97 -7.47
N ILE A 772 -14.62 -10.28 -7.29
CA ILE A 772 -14.66 -10.97 -5.99
C ILE A 772 -13.64 -12.11 -5.99
N LYS A 773 -12.90 -12.26 -4.88
CA LYS A 773 -11.98 -13.40 -4.61
C LYS A 773 -12.36 -14.04 -3.28
N SER A 774 -12.89 -15.26 -3.29
CA SER A 774 -13.44 -15.91 -2.08
C SER A 774 -12.46 -16.87 -1.40
N ALA A 775 -11.34 -16.33 -0.91
CA ALA A 775 -10.38 -17.08 -0.09
C ALA A 775 -11.01 -17.54 1.25
N THR A 776 -10.40 -18.54 1.89
CA THR A 776 -10.82 -19.05 3.21
C THR A 776 -9.70 -19.01 4.26
N SER A 777 -8.52 -18.53 3.89
CA SER A 777 -7.40 -18.32 4.80
C SER A 777 -6.71 -16.97 4.53
N PRO A 778 -6.40 -16.17 5.57
CA PRO A 778 -6.47 -16.52 7.00
C PRO A 778 -7.83 -16.22 7.65
N ASP A 779 -8.74 -15.54 6.94
CA ASP A 779 -10.13 -15.32 7.35
C ASP A 779 -11.06 -16.37 6.68
N PRO A 780 -11.66 -17.29 7.46
CA PRO A 780 -12.59 -18.29 6.92
C PRO A 780 -13.90 -17.72 6.37
N GLN A 781 -14.16 -16.43 6.56
CA GLN A 781 -15.37 -15.74 6.11
C GLN A 781 -15.06 -14.63 5.10
N ALA A 782 -13.85 -14.60 4.51
CA ALA A 782 -13.49 -13.59 3.54
C ALA A 782 -14.50 -13.56 2.38
N ASP A 783 -14.97 -12.35 2.09
CA ASP A 783 -15.90 -12.04 0.99
C ASP A 783 -17.21 -12.84 0.97
N GLN A 784 -17.63 -13.43 2.09
CA GLN A 784 -18.98 -14.00 2.24
C GLN A 784 -20.01 -12.90 2.48
N GLY A 785 -21.20 -13.05 1.92
CA GLY A 785 -22.35 -12.17 2.09
C GLY A 785 -22.42 -11.04 1.06
N HIS A 786 -22.84 -9.86 1.50
CA HIS A 786 -23.22 -8.77 0.61
C HIS A 786 -22.02 -7.95 0.09
N HIS A 787 -22.00 -7.71 -1.22
CA HIS A 787 -21.09 -6.82 -1.93
C HIS A 787 -21.87 -5.80 -2.75
N GLU A 788 -21.31 -4.60 -2.86
CA GLU A 788 -21.83 -3.54 -3.73
C GLU A 788 -20.65 -2.86 -4.43
N PHE A 789 -20.70 -2.74 -5.76
CA PHE A 789 -19.66 -2.09 -6.55
C PHE A 789 -20.18 -1.69 -7.93
N THR A 790 -19.52 -0.72 -8.55
CA THR A 790 -19.81 -0.30 -9.91
C THR A 790 -18.56 -0.43 -10.78
N TYR A 791 -18.74 -1.01 -11.96
CA TYR A 791 -17.79 -0.91 -13.06
C TYR A 791 -18.53 -0.42 -14.29
N ALA A 792 -17.81 0.10 -15.28
CA ALA A 792 -18.43 0.66 -16.47
C ALA A 792 -17.62 0.36 -17.73
N LEU A 793 -18.31 0.24 -18.86
CA LEU A 793 -17.70 0.18 -20.18
C LEU A 793 -17.82 1.55 -20.85
N LEU A 794 -16.70 2.09 -21.33
CA LEU A 794 -16.65 3.38 -22.01
C LEU A 794 -15.88 3.25 -23.32
N PRO A 795 -16.56 3.21 -24.48
CA PRO A 795 -15.94 3.56 -25.74
C PRO A 795 -15.78 5.09 -25.84
N TYR A 796 -14.65 5.54 -26.35
CA TYR A 796 -14.37 6.96 -26.55
C TYR A 796 -13.38 7.17 -27.70
N ASP A 797 -13.28 8.42 -28.17
CA ASP A 797 -12.29 8.79 -29.19
C ASP A 797 -10.88 8.76 -28.58
N ALA A 798 -10.00 7.94 -29.15
CA ALA A 798 -8.61 7.83 -28.72
C ALA A 798 -7.85 9.17 -28.76
N ALA A 799 -8.29 10.12 -29.59
CA ALA A 799 -7.73 11.47 -29.68
C ALA A 799 -8.20 12.42 -28.56
N ASP A 800 -9.22 12.06 -27.77
CA ASP A 800 -9.71 12.84 -26.63
C ASP A 800 -9.62 12.07 -25.29
N PRO A 801 -8.40 11.84 -24.77
CA PRO A 801 -8.20 11.16 -23.48
C PRO A 801 -8.80 11.90 -22.28
N HIS A 802 -9.16 13.18 -22.41
CA HIS A 802 -9.85 13.92 -21.35
C HIS A 802 -11.25 13.37 -21.07
N THR A 803 -11.94 12.81 -22.08
CA THR A 803 -13.23 12.14 -21.87
C THR A 803 -13.08 11.02 -20.84
N LEU A 804 -12.03 10.20 -20.94
CA LEU A 804 -11.74 9.14 -19.97
C LEU A 804 -11.46 9.70 -18.57
N ASP A 805 -10.67 10.78 -18.46
CA ASP A 805 -10.37 11.41 -17.18
C ASP A 805 -11.66 11.94 -16.52
N HIS A 806 -12.50 12.66 -17.28
CA HIS A 806 -13.80 13.16 -16.82
C HIS A 806 -14.71 12.05 -16.32
N GLU A 807 -14.92 11.01 -17.12
CA GLU A 807 -15.80 9.89 -16.79
C GLU A 807 -15.30 9.08 -15.58
N ALA A 808 -13.98 8.94 -15.43
CA ALA A 808 -13.38 8.28 -14.28
C ALA A 808 -13.66 9.04 -12.98
N TYR A 809 -13.54 10.37 -12.99
CA TYR A 809 -13.90 11.19 -11.83
C TYR A 809 -15.40 11.30 -11.62
N ASP A 810 -16.21 11.37 -12.68
CA ASP A 810 -17.68 11.42 -12.56
C ASP A 810 -18.22 10.18 -11.82
N LEU A 811 -17.73 8.99 -12.18
CA LEU A 811 -18.09 7.74 -11.52
C LEU A 811 -17.71 7.70 -10.03
N ASN A 812 -16.59 8.35 -9.68
CA ASN A 812 -15.95 8.21 -8.37
C ASN A 812 -16.29 9.34 -7.38
N ALA A 813 -16.60 10.54 -7.88
CA ALA A 813 -16.83 11.75 -7.10
C ALA A 813 -18.26 12.29 -7.34
N PRO A 814 -19.29 11.73 -6.68
CA PRO A 814 -20.67 12.10 -6.94
C PRO A 814 -20.96 13.58 -6.61
N LEU A 815 -21.90 14.17 -7.34
CA LEU A 815 -22.38 15.53 -7.09
C LEU A 815 -23.18 15.63 -5.78
N ARG A 816 -23.03 16.74 -5.06
CA ARG A 816 -23.74 17.00 -3.80
C ARG A 816 -24.84 18.03 -3.98
N ALA A 817 -26.06 17.70 -3.56
CA ALA A 817 -27.14 18.68 -3.47
C ALA A 817 -26.97 19.59 -2.25
N LEU A 818 -27.05 20.89 -2.46
CA LEU A 818 -27.05 21.93 -1.43
C LEU A 818 -28.47 22.49 -1.23
N PRO A 819 -28.93 22.64 0.02
CA PRO A 819 -30.21 23.29 0.31
C PRO A 819 -30.12 24.79 0.03
N ALA A 820 -31.26 25.42 -0.24
CA ALA A 820 -31.36 26.89 -0.24
C ALA A 820 -31.15 27.45 1.18
N ALA A 821 -30.34 28.49 1.30
CA ALA A 821 -30.17 29.22 2.55
C ALA A 821 -30.14 30.73 2.29
N SER A 822 -30.99 31.49 2.99
CA SER A 822 -30.97 32.96 2.94
C SER A 822 -29.81 33.50 3.76
N ARG A 823 -28.63 33.54 3.15
CA ARG A 823 -27.41 34.14 3.70
C ARG A 823 -26.63 34.79 2.57
N PRO A 824 -25.85 35.87 2.84
CA PRO A 824 -24.90 36.33 1.86
C PRO A 824 -23.93 35.19 1.58
N PHE A 825 -24.02 34.60 0.39
CA PHE A 825 -22.97 33.75 -0.15
C PHE A 825 -21.69 34.58 -0.20
N SER A 826 -20.64 34.13 0.48
CA SER A 826 -19.32 34.76 0.43
C SER A 826 -18.30 33.64 0.24
N PRO A 827 -18.23 33.05 -0.96
CA PRO A 827 -17.17 32.11 -1.28
C PRO A 827 -15.85 32.88 -1.27
N SER A 828 -14.78 32.23 -0.84
CA SER A 828 -13.43 32.73 -1.11
C SER A 828 -13.04 32.50 -2.57
N PHE A 829 -13.57 31.47 -3.25
CA PHE A 829 -13.43 31.18 -4.68
C PHE A 829 -14.48 30.12 -5.13
N SER A 830 -14.74 29.99 -6.44
CA SER A 830 -15.57 28.93 -7.02
C SER A 830 -15.18 28.72 -8.48
N GLY A 831 -15.04 27.46 -8.90
CA GLY A 831 -14.71 27.12 -10.29
C GLY A 831 -13.22 27.21 -10.60
N ILE A 832 -12.38 26.38 -9.95
CA ILE A 832 -10.95 26.32 -10.29
C ILE A 832 -10.80 25.60 -11.63
N GLN A 833 -10.40 26.33 -12.67
CA GLN A 833 -10.23 25.76 -14.00
C GLN A 833 -8.80 25.90 -14.48
N SER A 834 -8.27 24.79 -15.00
CA SER A 834 -7.02 24.75 -15.75
C SER A 834 -7.31 25.00 -17.24
N SER A 835 -6.55 25.90 -17.88
CA SER A 835 -6.64 26.10 -19.33
C SER A 835 -6.16 24.88 -20.13
N ALA A 836 -5.36 24.00 -19.51
CA ALA A 836 -4.88 22.75 -20.09
C ALA A 836 -5.63 21.54 -19.50
N LYS A 837 -6.31 20.77 -20.36
CA LYS A 837 -7.12 19.60 -19.98
C LYS A 837 -6.33 18.45 -19.33
N ASN A 838 -5.04 18.35 -19.61
CA ASN A 838 -4.16 17.32 -19.07
C ASN A 838 -3.48 17.73 -17.75
N VAL A 839 -3.78 18.92 -17.21
CA VAL A 839 -3.34 19.32 -15.87
C VAL A 839 -4.55 19.28 -14.94
N ILE A 840 -4.52 18.34 -13.99
CA ILE A 840 -5.63 18.04 -13.09
C ILE A 840 -5.31 18.62 -11.72
N VAL A 841 -6.18 19.50 -11.20
CA VAL A 841 -6.11 20.03 -9.83
C VAL A 841 -6.90 19.09 -8.93
N GLU A 842 -6.27 18.04 -8.41
CA GLU A 842 -7.00 16.98 -7.68
C GLU A 842 -7.30 17.33 -6.22
N THR A 843 -6.36 17.97 -5.54
CA THR A 843 -6.51 18.29 -4.11
C THR A 843 -6.65 19.78 -3.91
N VAL A 844 -7.74 20.18 -3.26
CA VAL A 844 -7.99 21.54 -2.80
C VAL A 844 -8.28 21.47 -1.31
N LYS A 845 -7.45 22.09 -0.48
CA LYS A 845 -7.63 22.05 0.98
C LYS A 845 -7.22 23.37 1.64
N PRO A 846 -7.68 23.67 2.87
CA PRO A 846 -7.15 24.77 3.64
C PRO A 846 -5.65 24.59 3.92
N ALA A 847 -4.90 25.68 3.98
CA ALA A 847 -3.52 25.65 4.49
C ALA A 847 -3.52 25.26 5.98
N GLY A 848 -2.52 24.50 6.42
CA GLY A 848 -2.42 24.00 7.79
C GLY A 848 -2.25 25.10 8.83
N ASP A 849 -1.69 26.24 8.44
CA ASP A 849 -1.59 27.45 9.28
C ASP A 849 -2.82 28.38 9.18
N GLY A 850 -3.82 28.00 8.38
CA GLY A 850 -5.07 28.74 8.17
C GLY A 850 -4.99 29.93 7.21
N ASN A 851 -3.84 30.21 6.59
CA ASN A 851 -3.68 31.35 5.68
C ASN A 851 -3.71 30.90 4.20
N GLY A 852 -4.86 31.07 3.56
CA GLY A 852 -5.10 30.66 2.18
C GLY A 852 -5.39 29.16 2.02
N ILE A 853 -5.21 28.67 0.81
CA ILE A 853 -5.49 27.29 0.41
C ILE A 853 -4.25 26.63 -0.20
N ILE A 854 -4.23 25.31 -0.15
CA ILE A 854 -3.24 24.46 -0.81
C ILE A 854 -3.92 23.76 -1.98
N LEU A 855 -3.29 23.86 -3.14
CA LEU A 855 -3.68 23.13 -4.34
C LEU A 855 -2.59 22.12 -4.65
N ARG A 856 -2.99 20.89 -4.95
CA ARG A 856 -2.10 19.90 -5.54
C ARG A 856 -2.63 19.50 -6.90
N LEU A 857 -1.76 19.67 -7.89
CA LEU A 857 -2.06 19.40 -9.28
C LEU A 857 -0.99 18.51 -9.89
N PHE A 858 -1.36 17.80 -10.95
CA PHE A 858 -0.42 16.95 -11.69
C PHE A 858 -0.70 16.99 -13.18
N GLU A 859 0.34 16.73 -13.98
CA GLU A 859 0.20 16.50 -15.41
C GLU A 859 -0.09 15.02 -15.68
N ALA A 860 -1.20 14.72 -16.35
CA ALA A 860 -1.75 13.37 -16.37
C ALA A 860 -1.35 12.53 -17.59
N HIS A 861 -0.82 13.14 -18.65
CA HIS A 861 -0.71 12.55 -19.99
C HIS A 861 0.74 12.34 -20.47
N GLY A 862 1.74 12.78 -19.71
CA GLY A 862 3.16 12.61 -20.03
C GLY A 862 3.73 13.70 -20.94
N HIS A 863 3.17 14.91 -20.90
CA HIS A 863 3.59 16.04 -21.76
C HIS A 863 4.06 17.25 -20.94
N ALA A 864 5.12 17.92 -21.40
CA ALA A 864 5.45 19.24 -20.86
C ALA A 864 4.33 20.22 -21.21
N THR A 865 3.75 20.87 -20.20
CA THR A 865 2.49 21.59 -20.34
C THR A 865 2.53 22.91 -19.59
N ASP A 866 2.20 24.00 -20.29
CA ASP A 866 1.88 25.28 -19.69
C ASP A 866 0.36 25.37 -19.46
N THR A 867 -0.03 25.87 -18.30
CA THR A 867 -1.43 26.09 -17.95
C THR A 867 -1.62 27.38 -17.17
N GLN A 868 -2.81 27.94 -17.30
CA GLN A 868 -3.31 29.02 -16.46
C GLN A 868 -4.42 28.45 -15.56
N LEU A 869 -4.35 28.75 -14.25
CA LEU A 869 -5.47 28.49 -13.34
C LEU A 869 -6.23 29.79 -13.09
N ASP A 870 -7.54 29.77 -13.25
CA ASP A 870 -8.46 30.86 -12.89
C ASP A 870 -9.24 30.49 -11.62
N PHE A 871 -9.35 31.44 -10.69
CA PHE A 871 -10.06 31.29 -9.41
C PHE A 871 -11.36 32.10 -9.33
N GLY A 872 -11.62 32.97 -10.29
CA GLY A 872 -12.77 33.90 -10.30
C GLY A 872 -12.70 35.03 -9.26
N VAL A 873 -11.66 35.06 -8.42
CA VAL A 873 -11.47 36.00 -7.31
C VAL A 873 -10.04 36.55 -7.30
N GLU A 874 -9.84 37.77 -6.79
CA GLU A 874 -8.49 38.36 -6.75
C GLU A 874 -7.57 37.64 -5.76
N ILE A 875 -6.37 37.33 -6.25
CA ILE A 875 -5.30 36.67 -5.50
C ILE A 875 -4.41 37.75 -4.88
N ALA A 876 -4.14 37.63 -3.58
CA ALA A 876 -3.19 38.47 -2.88
C ALA A 876 -1.74 37.97 -3.11
N SER A 877 -1.53 36.66 -3.07
CA SER A 877 -0.23 36.04 -3.34
C SER A 877 -0.36 34.56 -3.72
N CYS A 878 0.58 34.05 -4.50
CA CYS A 878 0.72 32.63 -4.80
C CYS A 878 2.19 32.19 -4.67
N GLU A 879 2.43 31.03 -4.10
CA GLU A 879 3.75 30.46 -3.88
C GLU A 879 3.77 28.97 -4.22
N SER A 880 4.86 28.49 -4.83
CA SER A 880 5.20 27.07 -4.84
C SER A 880 5.60 26.66 -3.44
N VAL A 881 5.05 25.55 -2.96
CA VAL A 881 5.34 25.01 -1.63
C VAL A 881 5.66 23.52 -1.72
N THR A 882 6.40 23.02 -0.73
CA THR A 882 6.63 21.58 -0.58
C THR A 882 5.33 20.87 -0.18
N ILE A 883 5.33 19.53 -0.15
CA ILE A 883 4.19 18.77 0.37
C ILE A 883 3.96 18.97 1.87
N PHE A 884 4.93 19.56 2.58
CA PHE A 884 4.85 20.00 3.98
C PHE A 884 4.43 21.47 4.11
N GLU A 885 4.03 22.11 3.00
CA GLU A 885 3.56 23.50 2.94
C GLU A 885 4.64 24.55 3.25
N GLU A 886 5.92 24.17 3.15
CA GLU A 886 7.06 25.08 3.30
C GLU A 886 7.28 25.86 1.99
N THR A 887 7.39 27.20 2.06
CA THR A 887 7.56 28.08 0.89
C THR A 887 8.87 27.82 0.15
N GLU A 888 8.80 27.67 -1.17
CA GLU A 888 9.96 27.52 -2.05
C GLU A 888 10.20 28.78 -2.91
N THR A 889 9.25 29.09 -3.79
CA THR A 889 9.39 30.15 -4.80
C THR A 889 8.06 30.87 -5.04
N PRO A 890 8.07 32.21 -5.21
CA PRO A 890 6.88 32.94 -5.63
C PRO A 890 6.38 32.47 -7.00
N VAL A 891 5.06 32.47 -7.18
CA VAL A 891 4.40 32.25 -8.47
C VAL A 891 3.78 33.56 -8.92
N ASP A 892 4.04 33.96 -10.16
CA ASP A 892 3.48 35.17 -10.73
C ASP A 892 1.94 35.09 -10.78
N THR A 893 1.29 36.15 -10.30
CA THR A 893 -0.16 36.30 -10.28
C THR A 893 -0.56 37.44 -11.22
N ASP A 894 -1.66 37.26 -11.95
CA ASP A 894 -2.34 38.35 -12.67
C ASP A 894 -3.81 38.39 -12.24
N LYS A 895 -4.09 39.27 -11.28
CA LYS A 895 -5.40 39.43 -10.63
C LYS A 895 -5.95 38.13 -10.05
N ASN A 896 -6.80 37.44 -10.80
CA ASN A 896 -7.49 36.20 -10.43
C ASN A 896 -6.88 34.95 -11.04
N THR A 897 -5.73 35.07 -11.71
CA THR A 897 -5.09 33.96 -12.44
C THR A 897 -3.65 33.73 -12.01
N ILE A 898 -3.19 32.49 -12.16
CA ILE A 898 -1.77 32.11 -12.03
C ILE A 898 -1.34 31.29 -13.24
N ASN A 899 -0.10 31.45 -13.68
CA ASN A 899 0.48 30.67 -14.78
C ASN A 899 1.49 29.66 -14.23
N LEU A 900 1.38 28.41 -14.66
CA LEU A 900 2.22 27.30 -14.21
C LEU A 900 2.73 26.51 -15.43
N SER A 901 3.98 26.08 -15.34
CA SER A 901 4.54 25.08 -16.25
C SER A 901 4.78 23.79 -15.48
N LEU A 902 4.40 22.66 -16.07
CA LEU A 902 4.59 21.31 -15.53
C LEU A 902 5.37 20.46 -16.52
N LYS A 903 6.30 19.65 -16.01
CA LYS A 903 6.96 18.57 -16.76
C LYS A 903 6.00 17.37 -16.91
N PRO A 904 6.28 16.44 -17.84
CA PRO A 904 5.57 15.17 -17.92
C PRO A 904 5.38 14.52 -16.54
N PHE A 905 4.15 14.16 -16.19
CA PHE A 905 3.82 13.49 -14.92
C PHE A 905 4.23 14.21 -13.63
N GLN A 906 4.57 15.50 -13.71
CA GLN A 906 4.98 16.27 -12.53
C GLN A 906 3.78 16.56 -11.63
N ILE A 907 3.95 16.30 -10.34
CA ILE A 907 3.12 16.75 -9.24
C ILE A 907 3.66 18.09 -8.76
N ARG A 908 2.79 19.06 -8.58
CA ARG A 908 3.11 20.40 -8.08
C ARG A 908 2.14 20.79 -6.98
N THR A 909 2.67 21.38 -5.91
CA THR A 909 1.87 21.93 -4.82
C THR A 909 2.06 23.44 -4.80
N VAL A 910 0.96 24.19 -4.75
CA VAL A 910 0.97 25.65 -4.64
C VAL A 910 0.07 26.11 -3.51
N ARG A 911 0.45 27.21 -2.87
CA ARG A 911 -0.34 27.91 -1.88
C ARG A 911 -0.89 29.19 -2.49
N VAL A 912 -2.20 29.40 -2.36
CA VAL A 912 -2.89 30.58 -2.87
C VAL A 912 -3.56 31.32 -1.72
N VAL A 913 -3.30 32.63 -1.63
CA VAL A 913 -3.93 33.53 -0.65
C VAL A 913 -4.76 34.53 -1.43
N PHE A 914 -6.05 34.67 -1.09
CA PHE A 914 -6.98 35.59 -1.73
C PHE A 914 -6.98 36.96 -1.03
N GLN A 915 -7.42 38.01 -1.73
CA GLN A 915 -7.66 39.31 -1.09
C GLN A 915 -8.91 39.25 -0.19
N ASP A 916 -8.89 40.05 0.89
CA ASP A 916 -9.99 40.16 1.88
C ASP A 916 -11.29 40.77 1.31
#